data_AF-A0A1Q3TKI1-F1
#
_entry.id   AF-A0A1Q3TKI1-F1
#
_cell.length_a   1.000
_cell.length_b   1.000
_cell.length_c   1.000
_cell.angle_alpha   90.00
_cell.angle_beta   90.00
_cell.angle_gamma   90.00
#
_symmetry.space_group_name_H-M   'P 1'
#
loop_
_entity.id
_entity.type
_entity.pdbx_description
1 polymer ?
#
loop_
_entity_poly.entity_id
_entity_poly.type
_entity_poly.pdbx_seq_one_letter_code
_entity_poly.pdbx_strand_id
1 'polypeptide(L)'
;MPPTIDSQTIPETAIQPEDAWLFGWDDTPGIVSVWAERSGQALVWQRLAGRVVCSTARFRPWLYATTLADLAHLGSTLAPVENPLDLDLNGKQPFSYRELAGAPRSFRYLLSADDGRNLEREILKGAKRRLGKEIANLNELGDDYYRVGPNEQYLMATGRVFFRGLAYADLHRLQFDLETTSFSPKHGRIFMVAVHDSRGLAKVFEAPTAKDEARLIRDLCELIQARDPDVIENHNLFGFDLPFLEERAKVLGIPLEIGRKEGPHRLESYKEPLAFRRARRTRFTLAGRELIDTLDAVLRHDFSARDMPGHGLKAAARYFGVAAPERTYLEGSKIYSTYRTDPETVRRYAFDDVLEVDGLSQRLMGAAFALAGMAPRPYGRVASAGPAMGILEPMLIRAYLRAGTALPPYPVSERAELGPHAGGATYLYQGGAARQVVKADIASMYPSIMRTFKVGPKSDRLGVLLYLVSRLTDLRLEHKAAARTTPPSSPENFHHQAVQAAMKIIINSGYGYLGAGSMALFSDLRAANEVTARGRAILEGVVNTLREDGMGLLEADTDGVFFAAPGGWTEAQERAYVAKVAATLPEGLRLEYEGRYQAMLNHEVKNYALLTYDDKLIVRGVAFRSVRAEQFGVEFLQKAVYCALTGDIEGLRAVYQETLTALRERRYPNFEMTTLARLAKTPEQYFNSSSRMREAPYEALIAAGRREWRVGERIRFYRNKDGQPIYLKESDFEEEDQSTEGEEDGETFEEVQEITSLEMVSPHLNPRPPAAKSDYDVDYYVKVLHTSFVSRLRKAFSGEDYEQIFRPGAQLGLFDKPLEQVQPLWIEAAG
;
A
#
# COMPACT_ATOMS: atom_id res chain seq x y z
N MET A 1 -19.04 36.00 10.85
CA MET A 1 -17.77 36.07 10.10
C MET A 1 -16.91 34.92 10.59
N PRO A 2 -16.63 33.90 9.77
CA PRO A 2 -15.64 32.91 10.14
C PRO A 2 -14.26 33.57 10.05
N PRO A 3 -13.29 33.16 10.89
CA PRO A 3 -11.95 33.71 10.83
C PRO A 3 -11.35 33.35 9.47
N THR A 4 -10.89 34.36 8.74
CA THR A 4 -9.92 34.21 7.66
C THR A 4 -8.73 33.44 8.21
N ILE A 5 -8.54 32.20 7.76
CA ILE A 5 -7.28 31.50 7.93
C ILE A 5 -6.27 32.30 7.13
N ASP A 6 -5.40 32.99 7.86
CA ASP A 6 -4.35 33.81 7.29
C ASP A 6 -3.50 32.96 6.33
N SER A 7 -3.09 33.58 5.24
CA SER A 7 -2.27 32.96 4.20
C SER A 7 -1.12 32.17 4.82
N GLN A 8 -0.98 30.92 4.37
CA GLN A 8 0.16 30.02 4.55
C GLN A 8 1.48 30.77 4.83
N THR A 9 1.81 30.96 6.11
CA THR A 9 3.19 31.23 6.49
C THR A 9 3.90 29.89 6.47
N ILE A 10 4.58 29.62 5.36
CA ILE A 10 5.76 28.75 5.37
C ILE A 10 6.61 29.22 6.56
N PRO A 11 7.04 28.33 7.48
CA PRO A 11 7.92 28.74 8.57
C PRO A 11 9.09 29.55 8.00
N GLU A 12 9.47 30.65 8.66
CA GLU A 12 10.58 31.57 8.29
C GLU A 12 11.97 30.89 8.32
N THR A 13 12.08 29.60 7.97
CA THR A 13 13.28 29.10 7.31
C THR A 13 13.38 29.78 5.96
N ALA A 14 14.49 30.48 5.68
CA ALA A 14 14.70 31.17 4.42
C ALA A 14 14.36 30.25 3.24
N ILE A 15 13.31 30.60 2.47
CA ILE A 15 12.84 29.83 1.32
C ILE A 15 14.03 29.67 0.38
N GLN A 16 14.52 28.43 0.25
CA GLN A 16 15.65 28.18 -0.63
C GLN A 16 15.15 28.17 -2.08
N PRO A 17 15.91 28.71 -3.04
CA PRO A 17 15.54 28.64 -4.46
C PRO A 17 15.19 27.21 -4.92
N GLU A 18 15.83 26.21 -4.34
CA GLU A 18 15.63 24.77 -4.58
C GLU A 18 14.29 24.24 -4.02
N ASP A 19 13.60 24.94 -3.12
CA ASP A 19 12.24 24.57 -2.68
C ASP A 19 11.25 24.59 -3.86
N ALA A 20 11.57 25.31 -4.94
CA ALA A 20 10.84 25.25 -6.21
C ALA A 20 10.84 23.85 -6.84
N TRP A 21 11.86 23.01 -6.59
CA TRP A 21 11.88 21.62 -7.04
C TRP A 21 10.88 20.74 -6.27
N LEU A 22 10.53 21.13 -5.05
CA LEU A 22 9.61 20.42 -4.19
C LEU A 22 8.16 20.90 -4.39
N PHE A 23 7.93 22.20 -4.32
CA PHE A 23 6.59 22.80 -4.33
C PHE A 23 6.17 23.41 -5.67
N GLY A 24 7.06 23.41 -6.66
CA GLY A 24 6.86 24.17 -7.89
C GLY A 24 7.16 25.67 -7.72
N TRP A 25 7.11 26.42 -8.82
CA TRP A 25 7.47 27.84 -8.88
C TRP A 25 6.34 28.75 -9.40
N ASP A 26 5.16 28.19 -9.64
CA ASP A 26 3.96 28.94 -10.01
C ASP A 26 2.99 28.96 -8.82
N ASP A 27 2.58 30.16 -8.42
CA ASP A 27 1.76 30.40 -7.23
C ASP A 27 0.25 30.24 -7.47
N THR A 28 -0.17 29.72 -8.63
CA THR A 28 -1.59 29.51 -8.97
C THR A 28 -2.27 28.70 -7.85
N PRO A 29 -3.23 29.29 -7.12
CA PRO A 29 -3.87 28.62 -5.99
C PRO A 29 -5.04 27.76 -6.45
N GLY A 30 -5.44 26.83 -5.60
CA GLY A 30 -6.74 26.17 -5.67
C GLY A 30 -6.93 25.21 -6.84
N ILE A 31 -5.88 24.80 -7.56
CA ILE A 31 -6.02 23.84 -8.67
C ILE A 31 -6.61 22.53 -8.13
N VAL A 32 -7.77 22.14 -8.66
CA VAL A 32 -8.49 20.91 -8.30
C VAL A 32 -8.50 19.88 -9.42
N SER A 33 -8.29 20.30 -10.66
CA SER A 33 -8.15 19.40 -11.82
C SER A 33 -7.41 20.08 -12.97
N VAL A 34 -6.70 19.28 -13.76
CA VAL A 34 -6.01 19.71 -14.98
C VAL A 34 -6.32 18.71 -16.10
N TRP A 35 -6.71 19.23 -17.27
CA TRP A 35 -6.88 18.46 -18.49
C TRP A 35 -6.07 19.07 -19.61
N ALA A 36 -4.89 18.52 -19.83
CA ALA A 36 -3.96 18.92 -20.88
C ALA A 36 -4.01 17.94 -22.04
N GLU A 37 -3.79 18.47 -23.24
CA GLU A 37 -3.83 17.73 -24.48
C GLU A 37 -2.50 17.81 -25.23
N ARG A 38 -2.30 16.87 -26.14
CA ARG A 38 -1.12 16.85 -27.04
C ARG A 38 -1.05 18.07 -27.97
N SER A 39 -2.13 18.83 -28.13
CA SER A 39 -2.18 20.09 -28.88
C SER A 39 -1.50 21.25 -28.15
N GLY A 40 -1.00 21.04 -26.93
CA GLY A 40 -0.44 22.12 -26.10
C GLY A 40 -1.50 23.00 -25.44
N GLN A 41 -2.77 22.57 -25.42
CA GLN A 41 -3.82 23.23 -24.65
C GLN A 41 -4.02 22.53 -23.30
N ALA A 42 -4.33 23.30 -22.26
CA ALA A 42 -4.68 22.78 -20.95
C ALA A 42 -5.89 23.54 -20.39
N LEU A 43 -6.86 22.80 -19.88
CA LEU A 43 -7.94 23.33 -19.04
C LEU A 43 -7.53 23.15 -17.58
N VAL A 44 -7.66 24.22 -16.80
CA VAL A 44 -7.28 24.25 -15.39
C VAL A 44 -8.50 24.70 -14.58
N TRP A 45 -8.98 23.81 -13.73
CA TRP A 45 -10.07 24.11 -12.81
C TRP A 45 -9.51 24.47 -11.44
N GLN A 46 -9.93 25.61 -10.92
CA GLN A 46 -9.52 26.13 -9.62
C GLN A 46 -10.73 26.31 -8.71
N ARG A 47 -10.63 25.87 -7.46
CA ARG A 47 -11.58 26.22 -6.41
C ARG A 47 -11.13 27.51 -5.73
N LEU A 48 -11.86 28.59 -5.97
CA LEU A 48 -11.62 29.92 -5.41
C LEU A 48 -12.88 30.40 -4.70
N ALA A 49 -12.77 30.81 -3.44
CA ALA A 49 -13.88 31.29 -2.63
C ALA A 49 -15.13 30.37 -2.67
N GLY A 50 -14.91 29.05 -2.59
CA GLY A 50 -15.96 28.03 -2.60
C GLY A 50 -16.55 27.69 -3.97
N ARG A 51 -16.16 28.37 -5.06
CA ARG A 51 -16.62 28.12 -6.43
C ARG A 51 -15.51 27.57 -7.30
N VAL A 52 -15.89 26.80 -8.33
CA VAL A 52 -14.95 26.31 -9.33
C VAL A 52 -14.96 27.26 -10.51
N VAL A 53 -13.77 27.65 -10.96
CA VAL A 53 -13.57 28.40 -12.21
C VAL A 53 -12.67 27.60 -13.13
N CYS A 54 -12.97 27.58 -14.42
CA CYS A 54 -12.12 26.98 -15.43
C CYS A 54 -11.38 28.07 -16.22
N SER A 55 -10.09 27.89 -16.42
CA SER A 55 -9.28 28.72 -17.32
C SER A 55 -8.58 27.85 -18.35
N THR A 56 -8.33 28.44 -19.52
CA THR A 56 -7.53 27.80 -20.57
C THR A 56 -6.11 28.34 -20.50
N ALA A 57 -5.15 27.43 -20.44
CA ALA A 57 -3.72 27.71 -20.56
C ALA A 57 -3.17 27.05 -21.83
N ARG A 58 -2.03 27.54 -22.29
CA ARG A 58 -1.24 26.88 -23.31
C ARG A 58 0.15 26.54 -22.79
N PHE A 59 0.70 25.46 -23.29
CA PHE A 59 2.08 25.03 -23.05
C PHE A 59 2.63 24.46 -24.35
N ARG A 60 3.95 24.46 -24.52
CA ARG A 60 4.57 23.71 -25.60
C ARG A 60 4.80 22.26 -25.17
N PRO A 61 4.22 21.27 -25.87
CA PRO A 61 4.59 19.87 -25.66
C PRO A 61 6.09 19.66 -25.81
N TRP A 62 6.63 18.77 -24.99
CA TRP A 62 8.06 18.52 -24.91
C TRP A 62 8.38 17.05 -24.68
N LEU A 63 9.57 16.65 -25.11
CA LEU A 63 10.16 15.35 -24.79
C LEU A 63 11.69 15.44 -24.82
N TYR A 64 12.32 14.50 -24.14
CA TYR A 64 13.77 14.38 -24.07
C TYR A 64 14.23 13.31 -25.07
N ALA A 65 15.31 13.57 -25.81
CA ALA A 65 15.86 12.65 -26.80
C ALA A 65 17.38 12.50 -26.67
N THR A 66 17.89 11.30 -26.99
CA THR A 66 19.33 11.02 -27.03
C THR A 66 19.99 11.49 -28.34
N THR A 67 19.19 11.65 -29.40
CA THR A 67 19.64 11.99 -30.76
C THR A 67 18.62 12.87 -31.50
N LEU A 68 19.10 13.60 -32.52
CA LEU A 68 18.27 14.32 -33.49
C LEU A 68 18.07 13.55 -34.81
N ALA A 69 18.63 12.34 -34.92
CA ALA A 69 18.65 11.60 -36.18
C ALA A 69 17.25 11.38 -36.78
N ASP A 70 16.23 11.16 -35.94
CA ASP A 70 14.84 10.97 -36.37
C ASP A 70 14.13 12.25 -36.79
N LEU A 71 14.77 13.41 -36.64
CA LEU A 71 14.25 14.70 -37.08
C LEU A 71 15.15 15.39 -38.11
N ALA A 72 16.23 14.72 -38.54
CA ALA A 72 17.18 15.28 -39.50
C ALA A 72 16.51 15.66 -40.85
N HIS A 73 15.43 14.98 -41.24
CA HIS A 73 14.68 15.29 -42.46
C HIS A 73 13.94 16.62 -42.42
N LEU A 74 13.76 17.24 -41.25
CA LEU A 74 13.10 18.54 -41.12
C LEU A 74 13.99 19.71 -41.54
N GLY A 75 15.32 19.50 -41.63
CA GLY A 75 16.27 20.52 -42.03
C GLY A 75 16.12 21.81 -41.19
N SER A 76 16.00 22.96 -41.86
CA SER A 76 15.81 24.27 -41.21
C SER A 76 14.48 24.44 -40.48
N THR A 77 13.53 23.52 -40.65
CA THR A 77 12.24 23.54 -39.93
C THR A 77 12.39 23.14 -38.46
N LEU A 78 13.48 22.43 -38.11
CA LEU A 78 13.88 22.14 -36.74
C LEU A 78 14.91 23.19 -36.28
N ALA A 79 14.49 24.12 -35.43
CA ALA A 79 15.32 25.24 -35.01
C ALA A 79 15.96 25.03 -33.62
N PRO A 80 17.28 25.28 -33.45
CA PRO A 80 17.88 25.38 -32.13
C PRO A 80 17.43 26.65 -31.42
N VAL A 81 17.06 26.55 -30.14
CA VAL A 81 16.62 27.69 -29.31
C VAL A 81 17.15 27.60 -27.89
N GLU A 82 17.21 28.74 -27.20
CA GLU A 82 17.69 28.80 -25.82
C GLU A 82 16.70 28.21 -24.81
N ASN A 83 15.40 28.49 -24.93
CA ASN A 83 14.38 27.80 -24.14
C ASN A 83 13.23 27.32 -25.04
N PRO A 84 13.17 26.01 -25.36
CA PRO A 84 12.11 25.44 -26.19
C PRO A 84 10.70 25.56 -25.59
N LEU A 85 10.57 25.81 -24.28
CA LEU A 85 9.29 25.87 -23.58
C LEU A 85 8.66 27.26 -23.57
N ASP A 86 9.45 28.32 -23.76
CA ASP A 86 9.02 29.73 -23.68
C ASP A 86 8.68 30.35 -25.04
N LEU A 87 8.79 29.57 -26.13
CA LEU A 87 8.53 30.07 -27.47
C LEU A 87 7.06 30.45 -27.65
N ASP A 88 6.84 31.62 -28.29
CA ASP A 88 5.51 32.06 -28.71
C ASP A 88 4.85 30.99 -29.60
N LEU A 89 3.59 30.69 -29.30
CA LEU A 89 2.81 29.65 -29.95
C LEU A 89 2.24 30.10 -31.31
N ASN A 90 2.60 31.31 -31.76
CA ASN A 90 2.15 31.93 -33.02
C ASN A 90 2.91 31.45 -34.28
N GLY A 91 3.47 30.23 -34.27
CA GLY A 91 3.78 29.50 -35.51
C GLY A 91 5.06 29.87 -36.27
N LYS A 92 5.98 30.68 -35.72
CA LYS A 92 7.26 30.98 -36.41
C LYS A 92 8.25 29.81 -36.39
N GLN A 93 8.15 28.91 -35.41
CA GLN A 93 9.03 27.75 -35.24
C GLN A 93 8.23 26.51 -34.78
N PRO A 94 7.74 25.69 -35.72
CA PRO A 94 6.87 24.55 -35.41
C PRO A 94 7.60 23.45 -34.64
N PHE A 95 8.89 23.25 -34.89
CA PHE A 95 9.75 22.32 -34.15
C PHE A 95 10.98 23.04 -33.65
N SER A 96 11.32 22.82 -32.40
CA SER A 96 12.48 23.42 -31.77
C SER A 96 13.20 22.42 -30.88
N TYR A 97 14.49 22.65 -30.68
CA TYR A 97 15.26 21.89 -29.71
C TYR A 97 16.25 22.76 -28.96
N ARG A 98 16.66 22.27 -27.79
CA ARG A 98 17.85 22.74 -27.09
C ARG A 98 18.77 21.55 -26.87
N GLU A 99 20.03 21.70 -27.27
CA GLU A 99 21.07 20.77 -26.86
C GLU A 99 21.54 21.13 -25.45
N LEU A 100 21.59 20.11 -24.59
CA LEU A 100 21.82 20.21 -23.16
C LEU A 100 23.16 19.56 -22.82
N ALA A 101 23.86 20.11 -21.84
CA ALA A 101 25.12 19.54 -21.36
C ALA A 101 24.87 18.15 -20.73
N GLY A 102 25.45 17.11 -21.34
CA GLY A 102 25.12 15.71 -21.06
C GLY A 102 26.29 14.77 -21.33
N ALA A 103 26.34 13.63 -20.63
CA ALA A 103 27.29 12.56 -21.00
C ALA A 103 26.84 11.89 -22.32
N PRO A 104 27.71 11.13 -23.01
CA PRO A 104 27.26 10.30 -24.13
C PRO A 104 26.03 9.45 -23.76
N ARG A 105 25.07 9.35 -24.69
CA ARG A 105 23.79 8.64 -24.52
C ARG A 105 22.79 9.25 -23.52
N SER A 106 23.13 10.34 -22.84
CA SER A 106 22.14 11.11 -22.07
C SER A 106 21.02 11.64 -22.98
N PHE A 107 19.86 11.93 -22.40
CA PHE A 107 18.83 12.67 -23.13
C PHE A 107 19.23 14.14 -23.23
N ARG A 108 20.12 14.42 -24.17
CA ARG A 108 20.76 15.72 -24.34
C ARG A 108 19.96 16.67 -25.22
N TYR A 109 18.86 16.24 -25.82
CA TYR A 109 18.03 17.10 -26.65
C TYR A 109 16.67 17.28 -26.00
N LEU A 110 16.36 18.49 -25.55
CA LEU A 110 14.99 18.87 -25.19
C LEU A 110 14.28 19.28 -26.46
N LEU A 111 13.40 18.41 -26.97
CA LEU A 111 12.59 18.65 -28.15
C LEU A 111 11.26 19.26 -27.75
N SER A 112 10.75 20.15 -28.60
CA SER A 112 9.44 20.76 -28.39
C SER A 112 8.76 21.13 -29.71
N ALA A 113 7.44 21.15 -29.71
CA ALA A 113 6.62 21.56 -30.86
C ALA A 113 5.45 22.45 -30.44
N ASP A 114 4.80 23.10 -31.41
CA ASP A 114 3.49 23.75 -31.23
C ASP A 114 2.37 22.71 -30.99
N ASP A 115 2.50 21.54 -31.60
CA ASP A 115 1.63 20.38 -31.44
C ASP A 115 2.46 19.10 -31.26
N GLY A 116 2.24 18.41 -30.14
CA GLY A 116 2.93 17.19 -29.78
C GLY A 116 2.58 15.99 -30.66
N ARG A 117 1.36 15.92 -31.25
CA ARG A 117 1.00 14.87 -32.22
C ARG A 117 1.82 15.03 -33.50
N ASN A 118 2.05 16.27 -33.93
CA ASN A 118 2.94 16.58 -35.05
C ASN A 118 4.38 16.17 -34.74
N LEU A 119 4.88 16.49 -33.54
CA LEU A 119 6.23 16.08 -33.11
C LEU A 119 6.40 14.56 -33.13
N GLU A 120 5.49 13.82 -32.49
CA GLU A 120 5.55 12.35 -32.46
C GLU A 120 5.50 11.77 -33.88
N ARG A 121 4.65 12.30 -34.76
CA ARG A 121 4.54 11.85 -36.15
C ARG A 121 5.84 12.06 -36.92
N GLU A 122 6.49 13.22 -36.78
CA GLU A 122 7.75 13.48 -37.47
C GLU A 122 8.89 12.61 -36.95
N ILE A 123 8.95 12.36 -35.63
CA ILE A 123 9.88 11.38 -35.05
C ILE A 123 9.65 9.98 -35.65
N LEU A 124 8.41 9.50 -35.68
CA LEU A 124 8.11 8.17 -36.22
C LEU A 124 8.46 8.06 -37.72
N LYS A 125 8.25 9.12 -38.50
CA LYS A 125 8.67 9.17 -39.91
C LYS A 125 10.18 9.06 -40.07
N GLY A 126 10.95 9.80 -39.28
CA GLY A 126 12.42 9.74 -39.35
C GLY A 126 12.97 8.42 -38.83
N ALA A 127 12.41 7.89 -37.74
CA ALA A 127 12.78 6.59 -37.19
C ALA A 127 12.51 5.46 -38.17
N LYS A 128 11.37 5.48 -38.88
CA LYS A 128 11.08 4.55 -39.97
C LYS A 128 12.15 4.58 -41.06
N ARG A 129 12.58 5.77 -41.49
CA ARG A 129 13.64 5.93 -42.50
C ARG A 129 14.98 5.40 -42.00
N ARG A 130 15.34 5.72 -40.75
CA ARG A 130 16.61 5.32 -40.12
C ARG A 130 16.69 3.80 -39.89
N LEU A 131 15.60 3.20 -39.41
CA LEU A 131 15.56 1.79 -39.01
C LEU A 131 15.11 0.84 -40.14
N GLY A 132 14.60 1.39 -41.26
CA GLY A 132 14.12 0.60 -42.40
C GLY A 132 12.91 -0.29 -42.11
N LYS A 133 12.16 -0.01 -41.03
CA LYS A 133 10.97 -0.76 -40.61
C LYS A 133 9.86 0.17 -40.15
N GLU A 134 8.62 -0.30 -40.21
CA GLU A 134 7.49 0.41 -39.61
C GLU A 134 7.65 0.48 -38.08
N ILE A 135 7.28 1.63 -37.52
CA ILE A 135 7.27 1.89 -36.08
C ILE A 135 5.87 2.43 -35.75
N ALA A 136 5.08 1.71 -34.95
CA ALA A 136 3.69 2.13 -34.72
C ALA A 136 3.58 3.26 -33.69
N ASN A 137 4.49 3.29 -32.71
CA ASN A 137 4.46 4.27 -31.63
C ASN A 137 5.85 4.46 -31.00
N LEU A 138 6.03 5.57 -30.26
CA LEU A 138 7.32 5.90 -29.66
C LEU A 138 7.86 4.87 -28.65
N ASN A 139 7.02 4.00 -28.08
CA ASN A 139 7.53 3.00 -27.13
C ASN A 139 8.40 1.93 -27.83
N GLU A 140 8.26 1.76 -29.14
CA GLU A 140 9.11 0.87 -29.95
C GLU A 140 10.50 1.44 -30.23
N LEU A 141 10.72 2.73 -29.95
CA LEU A 141 12.02 3.40 -30.06
C LEU A 141 12.86 3.25 -28.78
N GLY A 142 12.35 2.54 -27.79
CA GLY A 142 13.07 2.17 -26.57
C GLY A 142 13.69 3.38 -25.86
N ASP A 143 14.98 3.28 -25.60
CA ASP A 143 15.75 4.21 -24.77
C ASP A 143 16.14 5.51 -25.49
N ASP A 144 15.68 5.73 -26.73
CA ASP A 144 16.00 6.94 -27.50
C ASP A 144 15.23 8.18 -27.00
N TYR A 145 14.07 7.98 -26.34
CA TYR A 145 13.18 9.06 -25.90
C TYR A 145 12.66 8.90 -24.46
N TYR A 146 12.63 9.99 -23.72
CA TYR A 146 11.93 10.12 -22.44
C TYR A 146 10.73 11.05 -22.59
N ARG A 147 9.54 10.60 -22.15
CA ARG A 147 8.29 11.36 -22.24
C ARG A 147 7.34 11.05 -21.09
N VAL A 148 6.47 12.02 -20.79
CA VAL A 148 5.36 11.89 -19.86
C VAL A 148 4.05 12.30 -20.53
N GLY A 149 2.91 12.05 -19.88
CA GLY A 149 1.59 12.42 -20.39
C GLY A 149 1.40 13.95 -20.46
N PRO A 150 0.44 14.45 -21.24
CA PRO A 150 0.23 15.90 -21.38
C PRO A 150 -0.01 16.63 -20.06
N ASN A 151 -0.74 16.03 -19.11
CA ASN A 151 -0.95 16.60 -17.78
C ASN A 151 0.37 16.80 -17.03
N GLU A 152 1.20 15.75 -16.96
CA GLU A 152 2.53 15.85 -16.36
C GLU A 152 3.44 16.82 -17.13
N GLN A 153 3.40 16.86 -18.47
CA GLN A 153 4.17 17.83 -19.25
C GLN A 153 3.81 19.27 -18.88
N TYR A 154 2.52 19.56 -18.77
CA TYR A 154 2.00 20.87 -18.36
C TYR A 154 2.44 21.23 -16.94
N LEU A 155 2.24 20.35 -15.97
CA LEU A 155 2.58 20.60 -14.56
C LEU A 155 4.09 20.75 -14.35
N MET A 156 4.91 19.93 -15.01
CA MET A 156 6.37 20.02 -14.94
C MET A 156 6.91 21.30 -15.59
N ALA A 157 6.38 21.69 -16.77
CA ALA A 157 6.85 22.87 -17.48
C ALA A 157 6.43 24.18 -16.81
N THR A 158 5.21 24.23 -16.28
CA THR A 158 4.68 25.44 -15.62
C THR A 158 5.12 25.56 -14.17
N GLY A 159 5.48 24.46 -13.51
CA GLY A 159 5.74 24.45 -12.08
C GLY A 159 4.48 24.56 -11.23
N ARG A 160 3.29 24.39 -11.82
CA ARG A 160 2.02 24.33 -11.08
C ARG A 160 1.86 23.00 -10.36
N VAL A 161 1.17 23.04 -9.23
CA VAL A 161 0.85 21.88 -8.39
C VAL A 161 -0.61 21.95 -7.96
N PHE A 162 -1.17 20.82 -7.54
CA PHE A 162 -2.56 20.77 -7.08
C PHE A 162 -2.68 21.39 -5.68
N PHE A 163 -3.87 21.85 -5.34
CA PHE A 163 -4.29 22.15 -3.96
C PHE A 163 -3.50 23.21 -3.19
N ARG A 164 -2.66 24.01 -3.85
CA ARG A 164 -2.00 25.16 -3.22
C ARG A 164 -3.05 26.08 -2.57
N GLY A 165 -2.91 26.37 -1.29
CA GLY A 165 -3.88 27.17 -0.54
C GLY A 165 -5.18 26.47 -0.16
N LEU A 166 -5.31 25.15 -0.37
CA LEU A 166 -6.47 24.36 0.05
C LEU A 166 -6.09 23.40 1.18
N ALA A 167 -7.01 23.20 2.11
CA ALA A 167 -7.05 22.05 3.00
C ALA A 167 -7.84 20.91 2.36
N TYR A 168 -7.64 19.68 2.84
CA TYR A 168 -8.36 18.51 2.33
C TYR A 168 -9.88 18.66 2.46
N ALA A 169 -10.35 19.31 3.54
CA ALA A 169 -11.76 19.61 3.77
C ALA A 169 -12.36 20.63 2.77
N ASP A 170 -11.54 21.41 2.07
CA ASP A 170 -12.02 22.36 1.06
C ASP A 170 -12.44 21.66 -0.24
N LEU A 171 -11.97 20.43 -0.47
CA LEU A 171 -12.39 19.63 -1.60
C LEU A 171 -13.85 19.21 -1.45
N HIS A 172 -14.64 19.44 -2.50
CA HIS A 172 -15.97 18.86 -2.59
C HIS A 172 -15.85 17.43 -3.09
N ARG A 173 -16.03 16.47 -2.20
CA ARG A 173 -15.97 15.04 -2.50
C ARG A 173 -17.38 14.48 -2.56
N LEU A 174 -17.66 13.65 -3.57
CA LEU A 174 -18.95 12.99 -3.74
C LEU A 174 -18.71 11.48 -3.88
N GLN A 175 -19.49 10.72 -3.14
CA GLN A 175 -19.53 9.27 -3.17
C GLN A 175 -20.84 8.80 -3.76
N PHE A 176 -20.80 7.76 -4.59
CA PHE A 176 -21.99 7.05 -5.00
C PHE A 176 -21.72 5.56 -5.06
N ASP A 177 -22.74 4.77 -4.74
CA ASP A 177 -22.69 3.31 -4.75
C ASP A 177 -23.88 2.73 -5.52
N LEU A 178 -23.66 1.65 -6.28
CA LEU A 178 -24.64 1.04 -7.17
C LEU A 178 -25.19 -0.27 -6.61
N GLU A 179 -26.52 -0.35 -6.48
CA GLU A 179 -27.19 -1.62 -6.22
C GLU A 179 -27.73 -2.24 -7.50
N THR A 180 -27.35 -3.51 -7.72
CA THR A 180 -27.54 -4.18 -9.00
C THR A 180 -28.21 -5.55 -8.83
N THR A 181 -28.99 -5.96 -9.83
CA THR A 181 -29.65 -7.28 -9.79
C THR A 181 -28.69 -8.45 -10.07
N SER A 182 -27.44 -8.16 -10.42
CA SER A 182 -26.35 -9.10 -10.71
C SER A 182 -25.05 -8.33 -10.85
N PHE A 183 -23.92 -8.93 -10.49
CA PHE A 183 -22.58 -8.36 -10.68
C PHE A 183 -22.16 -8.17 -12.15
N SER A 184 -22.89 -8.73 -13.12
CA SER A 184 -22.62 -8.55 -14.53
C SER A 184 -23.51 -7.47 -15.16
N PRO A 185 -22.96 -6.39 -15.75
CA PRO A 185 -23.78 -5.36 -16.41
C PRO A 185 -24.50 -5.87 -17.67
N LYS A 186 -24.13 -7.05 -18.20
CA LYS A 186 -24.80 -7.70 -19.34
C LYS A 186 -26.10 -8.38 -18.94
N HIS A 187 -26.15 -8.92 -17.72
CA HIS A 187 -27.28 -9.72 -17.23
C HIS A 187 -28.07 -9.02 -16.12
N GLY A 188 -27.45 -8.05 -15.45
CA GLY A 188 -28.04 -7.22 -14.41
C GLY A 188 -28.43 -5.83 -14.89
N ARG A 189 -29.17 -5.14 -14.02
CA ARG A 189 -29.52 -3.71 -14.14
C ARG A 189 -29.26 -3.01 -12.82
N ILE A 190 -29.08 -1.69 -12.89
CA ILE A 190 -29.06 -0.83 -11.71
C ILE A 190 -30.51 -0.62 -11.26
N PHE A 191 -30.80 -0.86 -9.98
CA PHE A 191 -32.13 -0.60 -9.41
C PHE A 191 -32.10 0.45 -8.29
N MET A 192 -30.95 0.74 -7.71
CA MET A 192 -30.78 1.83 -6.75
C MET A 192 -29.37 2.43 -6.86
N VAL A 193 -29.26 3.74 -6.59
CA VAL A 193 -27.98 4.42 -6.41
C VAL A 193 -28.07 5.31 -5.17
N ALA A 194 -27.20 5.07 -4.19
CA ALA A 194 -27.01 5.96 -3.05
C ALA A 194 -25.94 7.00 -3.39
N VAL A 195 -26.12 8.23 -2.92
CA VAL A 195 -25.19 9.36 -3.13
C VAL A 195 -25.02 10.12 -1.83
N HIS A 196 -23.77 10.36 -1.46
CA HIS A 196 -23.36 11.21 -0.34
C HIS A 196 -22.34 12.25 -0.82
N ASP A 197 -22.25 13.41 -0.16
CA ASP A 197 -21.13 14.33 -0.39
C ASP A 197 -20.61 15.00 0.87
N SER A 198 -19.38 15.51 0.80
CA SER A 198 -18.71 16.19 1.92
C SER A 198 -19.35 17.51 2.36
N ARG A 199 -20.47 17.90 1.74
CA ARG A 199 -21.25 19.12 2.04
C ARG A 199 -22.67 18.78 2.53
N GLY A 200 -22.88 17.54 2.96
CA GLY A 200 -24.10 17.10 3.64
C GLY A 200 -25.23 16.66 2.72
N LEU A 201 -24.97 16.42 1.43
CA LEU A 201 -25.95 15.74 0.58
C LEU A 201 -26.06 14.28 0.99
N ALA A 202 -27.28 13.78 1.13
CA ALA A 202 -27.59 12.35 1.15
C ALA A 202 -28.84 12.13 0.30
N LYS A 203 -28.74 11.35 -0.78
CA LYS A 203 -29.84 11.09 -1.71
C LYS A 203 -29.76 9.68 -2.28
N VAL A 204 -30.93 9.06 -2.48
CA VAL A 204 -31.07 7.79 -3.19
C VAL A 204 -31.92 8.00 -4.46
N PHE A 205 -31.51 7.37 -5.55
CA PHE A 205 -32.33 7.20 -6.75
C PHE A 205 -32.74 5.74 -6.90
N GLU A 206 -33.96 5.52 -7.38
CA GLU A 206 -34.51 4.17 -7.53
C GLU A 206 -35.09 3.94 -8.92
N ALA A 207 -34.90 2.72 -9.40
CA ALA A 207 -35.49 2.18 -10.60
C ALA A 207 -36.23 0.89 -10.26
N PRO A 208 -37.49 0.96 -9.77
CA PRO A 208 -38.26 -0.23 -9.42
C PRO A 208 -38.43 -1.19 -10.59
N THR A 209 -38.57 -0.66 -11.81
CA THR A 209 -38.67 -1.45 -13.05
C THR A 209 -37.50 -1.19 -13.99
N ALA A 210 -37.28 -2.09 -14.96
CA ALA A 210 -36.24 -1.91 -15.97
C ALA A 210 -36.44 -0.65 -16.84
N LYS A 211 -37.67 -0.14 -16.96
CA LYS A 211 -37.97 1.10 -17.72
C LYS A 211 -37.46 2.36 -17.01
N ASP A 212 -37.23 2.26 -15.70
CA ASP A 212 -36.80 3.39 -14.87
C ASP A 212 -35.28 3.56 -14.83
N GLU A 213 -34.49 2.54 -15.20
CA GLU A 213 -33.02 2.55 -15.09
C GLU A 213 -32.40 3.72 -15.87
N ALA A 214 -32.89 3.98 -17.08
CA ALA A 214 -32.39 5.08 -17.90
C ALA A 214 -32.69 6.47 -17.28
N ARG A 215 -33.81 6.62 -16.56
CA ARG A 215 -34.11 7.84 -15.80
C ARG A 215 -33.13 7.98 -14.63
N LEU A 216 -32.95 6.90 -13.86
CA LEU A 216 -32.04 6.87 -12.72
C LEU A 216 -30.62 7.34 -13.10
N ILE A 217 -30.08 6.83 -14.21
CA ILE A 217 -28.72 7.20 -14.64
C ILE A 217 -28.66 8.68 -15.08
N ARG A 218 -29.70 9.20 -15.76
CA ARG A 218 -29.78 10.62 -16.10
C ARG A 218 -29.85 11.50 -14.86
N ASP A 219 -30.71 11.14 -13.91
CA ASP A 219 -30.88 11.89 -12.66
C ASP A 219 -29.56 11.91 -11.84
N LEU A 220 -28.80 10.82 -11.85
CA LEU A 220 -27.45 10.76 -11.26
C LEU A 220 -26.49 11.72 -11.95
N CYS A 221 -26.42 11.70 -13.29
CA CYS A 221 -25.58 12.63 -14.06
C CYS A 221 -25.95 14.09 -13.76
N GLU A 222 -27.25 14.41 -13.79
CA GLU A 222 -27.77 15.75 -13.48
C GLU A 222 -27.40 16.19 -12.05
N LEU A 223 -27.50 15.29 -11.08
CA LEU A 223 -27.08 15.56 -9.70
C LEU A 223 -25.58 15.85 -9.60
N ILE A 224 -24.73 15.04 -10.23
CA ILE A 224 -23.27 15.24 -10.23
C ILE A 224 -22.93 16.59 -10.86
N GLN A 225 -23.57 16.94 -11.98
CA GLN A 225 -23.39 18.25 -12.62
C GLN A 225 -23.84 19.41 -11.71
N ALA A 226 -24.99 19.27 -11.04
CA ALA A 226 -25.54 20.31 -10.18
C ALA A 226 -24.74 20.51 -8.88
N ARG A 227 -24.21 19.44 -8.31
CA ARG A 227 -23.39 19.49 -7.08
C ARG A 227 -21.96 19.95 -7.37
N ASP A 228 -21.45 19.64 -8.55
CA ASP A 228 -20.12 20.01 -9.02
C ASP A 228 -18.95 19.59 -8.08
N PRO A 229 -18.83 18.30 -7.71
CA PRO A 229 -17.73 17.82 -6.88
C PRO A 229 -16.37 17.92 -7.58
N ASP A 230 -15.31 18.19 -6.83
CA ASP A 230 -13.93 18.10 -7.34
C ASP A 230 -13.49 16.65 -7.47
N VAL A 231 -13.94 15.80 -6.54
CA VAL A 231 -13.56 14.40 -6.44
C VAL A 231 -14.80 13.54 -6.47
N ILE A 232 -14.80 12.51 -7.32
CA ILE A 232 -15.76 11.41 -7.27
C ILE A 232 -15.01 10.19 -6.73
N GLU A 233 -15.52 9.60 -5.65
CA GLU A 233 -14.84 8.49 -4.98
C GLU A 233 -15.81 7.39 -4.52
N ASN A 234 -15.38 6.13 -4.62
CA ASN A 234 -16.10 5.00 -4.01
C ASN A 234 -15.10 3.93 -3.52
N HIS A 235 -15.59 2.83 -2.97
CA HIS A 235 -14.78 1.64 -2.68
C HIS A 235 -14.91 0.62 -3.82
N ASN A 236 -13.81 0.33 -4.51
CA ASN A 236 -13.79 -0.44 -5.77
C ASN A 236 -14.42 0.29 -6.98
N LEU A 237 -14.36 1.63 -6.97
CA LEU A 237 -14.90 2.51 -8.00
C LEU A 237 -14.47 2.10 -9.42
N PHE A 238 -13.20 1.74 -9.59
CA PHE A 238 -12.65 1.40 -10.91
C PHE A 238 -12.89 -0.06 -11.31
N GLY A 239 -13.09 -0.96 -10.33
CA GLY A 239 -13.32 -2.38 -10.58
C GLY A 239 -14.80 -2.71 -10.79
N PHE A 240 -15.73 -1.92 -10.25
CA PHE A 240 -17.16 -2.19 -10.30
C PHE A 240 -17.99 -1.02 -10.82
N ASP A 241 -18.13 0.07 -10.05
CA ASP A 241 -19.16 1.09 -10.29
C ASP A 241 -19.05 1.76 -11.65
N LEU A 242 -17.87 2.30 -11.99
CA LEU A 242 -17.66 2.99 -13.26
C LEU A 242 -17.79 2.05 -14.48
N PRO A 243 -17.16 0.85 -14.50
CA PRO A 243 -17.40 -0.13 -15.54
C PRO A 243 -18.89 -0.51 -15.70
N PHE A 244 -19.59 -0.74 -14.60
CA PHE A 244 -21.00 -1.15 -14.63
C PHE A 244 -21.87 -0.01 -15.18
N LEU A 245 -21.69 1.20 -14.65
CA LEU A 245 -22.42 2.40 -15.08
C LEU A 245 -22.17 2.72 -16.56
N GLU A 246 -20.92 2.65 -17.02
CA GLU A 246 -20.56 2.90 -18.43
C GLU A 246 -21.23 1.89 -19.37
N GLU A 247 -21.20 0.60 -19.01
CA GLU A 247 -21.80 -0.46 -19.83
C GLU A 247 -23.33 -0.36 -19.86
N ARG A 248 -23.97 -0.09 -18.72
CA ARG A 248 -25.43 0.11 -18.67
C ARG A 248 -25.87 1.34 -19.46
N ALA A 249 -25.13 2.44 -19.39
CA ALA A 249 -25.40 3.63 -20.20
C ALA A 249 -25.33 3.31 -21.71
N LYS A 250 -24.33 2.52 -22.15
CA LYS A 250 -24.24 2.04 -23.53
C LYS A 250 -25.42 1.15 -23.93
N VAL A 251 -25.79 0.18 -23.10
CA VAL A 251 -26.93 -0.74 -23.35
C VAL A 251 -28.24 0.03 -23.50
N LEU A 252 -28.44 1.08 -22.69
CA LEU A 252 -29.65 1.90 -22.71
C LEU A 252 -29.63 3.03 -23.75
N GLY A 253 -28.51 3.23 -24.45
CA GLY A 253 -28.35 4.28 -25.45
C GLY A 253 -28.40 5.70 -24.87
N ILE A 254 -27.94 5.90 -23.63
CA ILE A 254 -27.91 7.21 -22.96
C ILE A 254 -26.46 7.69 -22.77
N PRO A 255 -26.20 9.01 -22.87
CA PRO A 255 -24.88 9.56 -22.61
C PRO A 255 -24.57 9.59 -21.11
N LEU A 256 -23.33 9.25 -20.74
CA LEU A 256 -22.83 9.34 -19.37
C LEU A 256 -22.08 10.67 -19.18
N GLU A 257 -22.82 11.75 -18.95
CA GLU A 257 -22.31 13.13 -18.87
C GLU A 257 -21.91 13.53 -17.45
N ILE A 258 -20.84 12.92 -16.91
CA ILE A 258 -20.36 13.18 -15.55
C ILE A 258 -19.21 14.19 -15.46
N GLY A 259 -18.53 14.50 -16.58
CA GLY A 259 -17.43 15.49 -16.65
C GLY A 259 -17.91 16.94 -16.72
N ARG A 260 -17.09 17.90 -16.28
CA ARG A 260 -17.45 19.33 -16.28
C ARG A 260 -17.62 19.87 -17.70
N LYS A 261 -18.53 20.85 -17.88
CA LYS A 261 -18.96 21.37 -19.19
C LYS A 261 -17.86 22.02 -20.02
N GLU A 262 -16.82 22.55 -19.36
CA GLU A 262 -15.73 23.22 -20.06
C GLU A 262 -14.77 22.26 -20.75
N GLY A 263 -14.80 20.97 -20.42
CA GLY A 263 -13.92 19.94 -20.98
C GLY A 263 -14.68 18.75 -21.59
N PRO A 264 -13.96 17.73 -22.08
CA PRO A 264 -14.58 16.50 -22.55
C PRO A 264 -15.43 15.84 -21.46
N HIS A 265 -16.72 15.62 -21.76
CA HIS A 265 -17.66 14.99 -20.83
C HIS A 265 -17.43 13.49 -20.63
N ARG A 266 -16.69 12.87 -21.55
CA ARG A 266 -16.56 11.42 -21.64
C ARG A 266 -15.60 10.90 -20.58
N LEU A 267 -16.03 9.85 -19.90
CA LEU A 267 -15.18 9.03 -19.06
C LEU A 267 -14.15 8.27 -19.94
N GLU A 268 -12.86 8.52 -19.74
CA GLU A 268 -11.80 7.87 -20.51
C GLU A 268 -11.17 6.76 -19.69
N SER A 269 -11.05 5.56 -20.28
CA SER A 269 -10.34 4.45 -19.65
C SER A 269 -8.89 4.35 -20.15
N TYR A 270 -7.99 3.97 -19.26
CA TYR A 270 -6.59 3.70 -19.58
C TYR A 270 -6.05 2.50 -18.81
N LYS A 271 -4.98 1.90 -19.30
CA LYS A 271 -4.35 0.72 -18.70
C LYS A 271 -3.10 1.12 -17.94
N GLU A 272 -3.15 1.01 -16.62
CA GLU A 272 -2.01 1.28 -15.73
C GLU A 272 -1.26 -0.03 -15.42
N PRO A 273 0.08 -0.06 -15.54
CA PRO A 273 0.87 -1.19 -15.04
C PRO A 273 0.68 -1.35 -13.54
N LEU A 274 0.42 -2.57 -13.08
CA LEU A 274 0.52 -2.88 -11.65
C LEU A 274 2.00 -2.88 -11.28
N ALA A 275 2.36 -2.17 -10.21
CA ALA A 275 3.71 -2.22 -9.67
C ALA A 275 4.08 -3.69 -9.43
N PHE A 276 5.21 -4.13 -10.01
CA PHE A 276 5.76 -5.48 -9.90
C PHE A 276 5.05 -6.61 -10.69
N ARG A 277 4.12 -6.30 -11.63
CA ARG A 277 3.49 -7.32 -12.51
C ARG A 277 3.43 -6.93 -13.98
N ARG A 278 3.37 -7.95 -14.86
CA ARG A 278 3.01 -7.80 -16.29
C ARG A 278 1.51 -7.50 -16.50
N ALA A 279 0.68 -7.62 -15.46
CA ALA A 279 -0.75 -7.32 -15.51
C ALA A 279 -0.99 -5.80 -15.53
N ARG A 280 -2.07 -5.37 -16.19
CA ARG A 280 -2.48 -3.95 -16.26
C ARG A 280 -3.91 -3.82 -15.77
N ARG A 281 -4.13 -2.94 -14.79
CA ARG A 281 -5.48 -2.62 -14.30
C ARG A 281 -6.12 -1.54 -15.17
N THR A 282 -7.43 -1.61 -15.33
CA THR A 282 -8.20 -0.53 -15.95
C THR A 282 -8.36 0.60 -14.95
N ARG A 283 -8.09 1.82 -15.39
CA ARG A 283 -8.34 3.05 -14.65
C ARG A 283 -9.19 3.96 -15.50
N PHE A 284 -9.79 4.94 -14.85
CA PHE A 284 -10.59 5.95 -15.52
C PHE A 284 -10.08 7.35 -15.19
N THR A 285 -10.32 8.31 -16.09
CA THR A 285 -10.04 9.73 -15.90
C THR A 285 -11.20 10.54 -16.46
N LEU A 286 -11.39 11.75 -15.92
CA LEU A 286 -12.52 12.61 -16.23
C LEU A 286 -12.08 14.06 -16.26
N ALA A 287 -12.47 14.81 -17.30
CA ALA A 287 -12.10 16.22 -17.37
C ALA A 287 -12.79 17.03 -16.28
N GLY A 288 -12.00 17.81 -15.55
CA GLY A 288 -12.47 18.71 -14.50
C GLY A 288 -12.78 18.03 -13.17
N ARG A 289 -12.62 16.72 -13.01
CA ARG A 289 -12.82 16.01 -11.73
C ARG A 289 -11.75 14.95 -11.53
N GLU A 290 -11.38 14.71 -10.29
CA GLU A 290 -10.46 13.62 -9.93
C GLU A 290 -11.28 12.37 -9.51
N LEU A 291 -10.81 11.19 -9.92
CA LEU A 291 -11.43 9.92 -9.56
C LEU A 291 -10.56 9.21 -8.54
N ILE A 292 -11.13 8.81 -7.41
CA ILE A 292 -10.42 8.17 -6.30
C ILE A 292 -11.12 6.87 -5.93
N ASP A 293 -10.32 5.84 -5.65
CA ASP A 293 -10.82 4.55 -5.21
C ASP A 293 -10.23 4.23 -3.84
N THR A 294 -11.10 4.16 -2.83
CA THR A 294 -10.67 3.90 -1.45
C THR A 294 -10.11 2.50 -1.27
N LEU A 295 -10.41 1.55 -2.17
CA LEU A 295 -9.78 0.23 -2.16
C LEU A 295 -8.26 0.33 -2.40
N ASP A 296 -7.81 1.24 -3.28
CA ASP A 296 -6.37 1.48 -3.45
C ASP A 296 -5.72 2.02 -2.18
N ALA A 297 -6.43 2.87 -1.44
CA ALA A 297 -5.96 3.45 -0.20
C ALA A 297 -5.85 2.39 0.91
N VAL A 298 -6.86 1.52 1.01
CA VAL A 298 -6.89 0.36 1.92
C VAL A 298 -5.75 -0.61 1.59
N LEU A 299 -5.59 -0.99 0.32
CA LEU A 299 -4.51 -1.89 -0.12
C LEU A 299 -3.13 -1.31 0.16
N ARG A 300 -2.94 -0.01 -0.04
CA ARG A 300 -1.68 0.68 0.27
C ARG A 300 -1.40 0.70 1.77
N HIS A 301 -2.44 0.93 2.59
CA HIS A 301 -2.31 0.86 4.04
C HIS A 301 -1.88 -0.53 4.47
N ASP A 302 -2.61 -1.55 4.04
CA ASP A 302 -2.36 -2.94 4.42
C ASP A 302 -1.04 -3.49 3.87
N PHE A 303 -0.52 -2.98 2.75
CA PHE A 303 0.85 -3.30 2.30
C PHE A 303 1.91 -3.01 3.38
N SER A 304 1.67 -1.97 4.20
CA SER A 304 2.53 -1.60 5.32
C SER A 304 2.06 -2.21 6.65
N ALA A 305 0.75 -2.21 6.91
CA ALA A 305 0.16 -2.60 8.19
C ALA A 305 -0.09 -4.11 8.32
N ARG A 306 -0.33 -4.82 7.20
CA ARG A 306 -0.46 -6.28 7.01
C ARG A 306 -1.26 -7.03 8.07
N ASP A 307 -2.23 -6.35 8.66
CA ASP A 307 -3.00 -6.81 9.81
C ASP A 307 -4.50 -6.78 9.57
N MET A 308 -4.94 -6.30 8.40
CA MET A 308 -6.35 -6.17 8.06
C MET A 308 -6.99 -7.55 7.82
N PRO A 309 -8.22 -7.78 8.31
CA PRO A 309 -8.94 -9.06 8.12
C PRO A 309 -9.48 -9.26 6.69
N GLY A 310 -9.62 -8.17 5.93
CA GLY A 310 -10.08 -8.17 4.55
C GLY A 310 -10.05 -6.75 3.97
N HIS A 311 -10.13 -6.63 2.64
CA HIS A 311 -10.00 -5.34 1.95
C HIS A 311 -11.32 -4.73 1.50
N GLY A 312 -12.42 -5.50 1.49
CA GLY A 312 -13.75 -4.98 1.16
C GLY A 312 -14.25 -3.92 2.16
N LEU A 313 -15.19 -3.10 1.70
CA LEU A 313 -15.67 -1.90 2.41
C LEU A 313 -16.00 -2.15 3.88
N LYS A 314 -16.87 -3.13 4.16
CA LYS A 314 -17.33 -3.47 5.51
C LYS A 314 -16.18 -3.90 6.45
N ALA A 315 -15.20 -4.63 5.93
CA ALA A 315 -14.04 -5.07 6.70
C ALA A 315 -13.11 -3.88 7.02
N ALA A 316 -12.82 -3.05 6.01
CA ALA A 316 -12.04 -1.84 6.17
C ALA A 316 -12.73 -0.85 7.12
N ALA A 317 -14.03 -0.62 6.96
CA ALA A 317 -14.80 0.31 7.77
C ALA A 317 -14.77 -0.05 9.26
N ARG A 318 -14.92 -1.35 9.58
CA ARG A 318 -14.76 -1.85 10.97
C ARG A 318 -13.33 -1.68 11.47
N TYR A 319 -12.33 -2.05 10.67
CA TYR A 319 -10.92 -1.94 11.05
C TYR A 319 -10.52 -0.50 11.38
N PHE A 320 -10.98 0.48 10.60
CA PHE A 320 -10.69 1.90 10.83
C PHE A 320 -11.64 2.58 11.82
N GLY A 321 -12.62 1.86 12.36
CA GLY A 321 -13.60 2.40 13.31
C GLY A 321 -14.55 3.44 12.70
N VAL A 322 -14.80 3.37 11.39
CA VAL A 322 -15.72 4.29 10.68
C VAL A 322 -17.10 3.67 10.42
N ALA A 323 -17.25 2.36 10.65
CA ALA A 323 -18.56 1.71 10.61
C ALA A 323 -19.46 2.20 11.76
N ALA A 324 -20.72 2.51 11.44
CA ALA A 324 -21.70 2.94 12.44
C ALA A 324 -22.08 1.80 13.41
N PRO A 325 -22.40 2.07 14.68
CA PRO A 325 -22.84 1.03 15.63
C PRO A 325 -24.10 0.27 15.17
N GLU A 326 -25.01 0.93 14.47
CA GLU A 326 -26.27 0.37 13.96
C GLU A 326 -26.20 0.03 12.45
N ARG A 327 -25.00 -0.30 11.94
CA ARG A 327 -24.75 -0.64 10.52
C ARG A 327 -25.69 -1.75 10.04
N THR A 328 -26.37 -1.53 8.90
CA THR A 328 -27.32 -2.47 8.32
C THR A 328 -26.62 -3.53 7.46
N TYR A 329 -26.53 -4.78 7.88
CA TYR A 329 -25.91 -5.84 7.06
C TYR A 329 -26.92 -6.55 6.16
N LEU A 330 -26.61 -6.63 4.86
CA LEU A 330 -27.31 -7.46 3.88
C LEU A 330 -26.31 -8.36 3.16
N GLU A 331 -26.72 -9.61 2.93
CA GLU A 331 -26.03 -10.57 2.07
C GLU A 331 -26.27 -10.19 0.61
N GLY A 332 -25.20 -10.22 -0.21
CA GLY A 332 -25.25 -9.76 -1.61
C GLY A 332 -26.35 -10.43 -2.43
N SER A 333 -26.53 -11.75 -2.28
CA SER A 333 -27.54 -12.53 -3.01
C SER A 333 -28.99 -12.12 -2.67
N LYS A 334 -29.20 -11.56 -1.47
CA LYS A 334 -30.52 -11.20 -0.92
C LYS A 334 -30.87 -9.73 -1.11
N ILE A 335 -29.97 -8.88 -1.59
CA ILE A 335 -30.23 -7.43 -1.70
C ILE A 335 -31.44 -7.16 -2.59
N TYR A 336 -31.50 -7.73 -3.80
CA TYR A 336 -32.61 -7.46 -4.72
C TYR A 336 -33.94 -8.10 -4.28
N SER A 337 -33.92 -9.28 -3.67
CA SER A 337 -35.15 -9.89 -3.14
C SER A 337 -35.68 -9.07 -1.96
N THR A 338 -34.79 -8.59 -1.09
CA THR A 338 -35.11 -7.69 0.02
C THR A 338 -35.67 -6.37 -0.49
N TYR A 339 -35.06 -5.76 -1.51
CA TYR A 339 -35.55 -4.53 -2.13
C TYR A 339 -37.03 -4.61 -2.55
N ARG A 340 -37.46 -5.77 -3.05
CA ARG A 340 -38.84 -5.99 -3.51
C ARG A 340 -39.86 -6.06 -2.38
N THR A 341 -39.44 -6.40 -1.17
CA THR A 341 -40.32 -6.62 -0.01
C THR A 341 -40.16 -5.54 1.06
N ASP A 342 -38.94 -5.03 1.23
CA ASP A 342 -38.51 -4.03 2.21
C ASP A 342 -37.41 -3.14 1.62
N PRO A 343 -37.79 -2.18 0.75
CA PRO A 343 -36.84 -1.25 0.14
C PRO A 343 -36.18 -0.31 1.16
N GLU A 344 -36.79 -0.03 2.32
CA GLU A 344 -36.22 0.86 3.33
C GLU A 344 -34.91 0.29 3.92
N THR A 345 -34.88 -1.02 4.18
CA THR A 345 -33.65 -1.68 4.66
C THR A 345 -32.52 -1.60 3.63
N VAL A 346 -32.82 -1.74 2.34
CA VAL A 346 -31.82 -1.58 1.26
C VAL A 346 -31.35 -0.13 1.14
N ARG A 347 -32.23 0.86 1.32
CA ARG A 347 -31.82 2.28 1.35
C ARG A 347 -30.86 2.56 2.49
N ARG A 348 -31.13 2.07 3.70
CA ARG A 348 -30.22 2.22 4.83
C ARG A 348 -28.88 1.55 4.56
N TYR A 349 -28.90 0.32 4.04
CA TYR A 349 -27.71 -0.42 3.64
C TYR A 349 -26.82 0.39 2.68
N ALA A 350 -27.39 0.90 1.59
CA ALA A 350 -26.65 1.63 0.57
C ALA A 350 -26.16 3.00 1.08
N PHE A 351 -26.91 3.64 1.98
CA PHE A 351 -26.45 4.88 2.63
C PHE A 351 -25.28 4.66 3.57
N ASP A 352 -25.30 3.58 4.35
CA ASP A 352 -24.19 3.24 5.22
C ASP A 352 -22.91 3.04 4.38
N ASP A 353 -22.98 2.40 3.21
CA ASP A 353 -21.83 2.16 2.34
C ASP A 353 -21.17 3.48 1.88
N VAL A 354 -21.94 4.44 1.37
CA VAL A 354 -21.37 5.73 0.94
C VAL A 354 -20.84 6.59 2.11
N LEU A 355 -21.38 6.43 3.32
CA LEU A 355 -20.86 7.09 4.53
C LEU A 355 -19.56 6.45 5.01
N GLU A 356 -19.45 5.13 4.96
CA GLU A 356 -18.22 4.40 5.28
C GLU A 356 -17.08 4.78 4.32
N VAL A 357 -17.38 4.93 3.03
CA VAL A 357 -16.43 5.43 2.02
C VAL A 357 -15.91 6.82 2.37
N ASP A 358 -16.78 7.75 2.77
CA ASP A 358 -16.37 9.09 3.20
C ASP A 358 -15.44 9.02 4.42
N GLY A 359 -15.78 8.20 5.42
CA GLY A 359 -14.95 7.95 6.60
C GLY A 359 -13.57 7.38 6.24
N LEU A 360 -13.52 6.39 5.35
CA LEU A 360 -12.27 5.81 4.86
C LEU A 360 -11.42 6.85 4.11
N SER A 361 -12.04 7.66 3.24
CA SER A 361 -11.34 8.69 2.48
C SER A 361 -10.71 9.73 3.41
N GLN A 362 -11.47 10.23 4.40
CA GLN A 362 -10.97 11.14 5.43
C GLN A 362 -9.80 10.54 6.22
N ARG A 363 -9.83 9.24 6.50
CA ARG A 363 -8.77 8.56 7.27
C ARG A 363 -7.49 8.33 6.48
N LEU A 364 -7.60 8.03 5.18
CA LEU A 364 -6.51 7.47 4.38
C LEU A 364 -5.94 8.42 3.32
N MET A 365 -6.70 9.40 2.84
CA MET A 365 -6.33 10.19 1.67
C MET A 365 -5.51 11.45 1.96
N GLY A 366 -5.37 11.84 3.23
CA GLY A 366 -4.63 13.04 3.61
C GLY A 366 -3.19 13.09 3.08
N ALA A 367 -2.45 11.98 3.17
CA ALA A 367 -1.08 11.92 2.65
C ALA A 367 -1.03 12.06 1.12
N ALA A 368 -1.96 11.43 0.40
CA ALA A 368 -2.03 11.56 -1.06
C ALA A 368 -2.38 13.01 -1.47
N PHE A 369 -3.27 13.67 -0.72
CA PHE A 369 -3.62 15.07 -0.93
C PHE A 369 -2.38 15.98 -0.76
N ALA A 370 -1.64 15.80 0.33
CA ALA A 370 -0.41 16.56 0.57
C ALA A 370 0.65 16.31 -0.51
N LEU A 371 0.81 15.07 -0.97
CA LEU A 371 1.73 14.73 -2.07
C LEU A 371 1.34 15.39 -3.40
N ALA A 372 0.05 15.56 -3.70
CA ALA A 372 -0.39 16.23 -4.92
C ALA A 372 -0.04 17.74 -4.93
N GLY A 373 0.16 18.33 -3.75
CA GLY A 373 0.72 19.68 -3.59
C GLY A 373 2.23 19.78 -3.82
N MET A 374 2.92 18.65 -4.03
CA MET A 374 4.36 18.61 -4.29
C MET A 374 4.66 18.00 -5.66
N ALA A 375 4.05 16.87 -5.98
CA ALA A 375 4.31 16.10 -7.19
C ALA A 375 3.68 16.75 -8.43
N PRO A 376 4.38 16.81 -9.58
CA PRO A 376 3.83 17.38 -10.81
C PRO A 376 2.91 16.38 -11.54
N ARG A 377 1.88 15.89 -10.85
CA ARG A 377 0.94 14.87 -11.35
C ARG A 377 -0.50 15.10 -10.86
N PRO A 378 -1.52 14.67 -11.63
CA PRO A 378 -2.90 14.70 -11.17
C PRO A 378 -3.12 13.92 -9.87
N TYR A 379 -4.05 14.38 -9.03
CA TYR A 379 -4.31 13.80 -7.71
C TYR A 379 -4.68 12.31 -7.78
N GLY A 380 -5.55 11.90 -8.72
CA GLY A 380 -5.91 10.50 -8.92
C GLY A 380 -4.71 9.61 -9.28
N ARG A 381 -3.70 10.16 -9.98
CA ARG A 381 -2.43 9.45 -10.27
C ARG A 381 -1.56 9.34 -9.03
N VAL A 382 -1.51 10.37 -8.19
CA VAL A 382 -0.76 10.36 -6.91
C VAL A 382 -1.37 9.35 -5.93
N ALA A 383 -2.71 9.30 -5.88
CA ALA A 383 -3.48 8.39 -5.03
C ALA A 383 -3.28 6.90 -5.36
N SER A 384 -2.82 6.56 -6.57
CA SER A 384 -2.56 5.17 -6.97
C SER A 384 -1.07 4.83 -7.19
N ALA A 385 -0.21 5.84 -7.31
CA ALA A 385 1.20 5.70 -7.65
C ALA A 385 2.06 5.09 -6.53
N GLY A 386 3.05 4.29 -6.93
CA GLY A 386 4.16 3.91 -6.05
C GLY A 386 5.08 5.11 -5.78
N PRO A 387 5.63 5.26 -4.56
CA PRO A 387 6.28 6.49 -4.12
C PRO A 387 7.60 6.81 -4.84
N ALA A 388 8.35 5.78 -5.24
CA ALA A 388 9.63 5.93 -5.93
C ALA A 388 9.42 6.46 -7.37
N MET A 389 8.92 5.63 -8.29
CA MET A 389 8.84 6.03 -9.72
C MET A 389 7.64 6.91 -10.02
N GLY A 390 6.58 6.76 -9.23
CA GLY A 390 5.33 7.45 -9.48
C GLY A 390 5.26 8.84 -8.86
N ILE A 391 6.11 9.18 -7.89
CA ILE A 391 6.10 10.48 -7.21
C ILE A 391 7.48 11.13 -7.25
N LEU A 392 8.49 10.47 -6.67
CA LEU A 392 9.83 11.03 -6.53
C LEU A 392 10.51 11.28 -7.89
N GLU A 393 10.51 10.32 -8.81
CA GLU A 393 11.10 10.51 -10.14
C GLU A 393 10.51 11.71 -10.90
N PRO A 394 9.18 11.87 -11.04
CA PRO A 394 8.57 13.07 -11.60
C PRO A 394 9.08 14.39 -11.01
N MET A 395 9.39 14.43 -9.70
CA MET A 395 9.95 15.62 -9.05
C MET A 395 11.41 15.86 -9.49
N LEU A 396 12.22 14.79 -9.61
CA LEU A 396 13.58 14.87 -10.17
C LEU A 396 13.55 15.41 -11.61
N ILE A 397 12.65 14.86 -12.44
CA ILE A 397 12.49 15.26 -13.84
C ILE A 397 12.07 16.72 -13.96
N ARG A 398 11.13 17.18 -13.13
CA ARG A 398 10.73 18.59 -13.07
C ARG A 398 11.92 19.50 -12.77
N ALA A 399 12.76 19.13 -11.80
CA ALA A 399 13.94 19.92 -11.44
C ALA A 399 14.94 20.01 -12.61
N TYR A 400 15.19 18.90 -13.30
CA TYR A 400 16.06 18.86 -14.48
C TYR A 400 15.52 19.66 -15.67
N LEU A 401 14.20 19.58 -15.90
CA LEU A 401 13.52 20.37 -16.92
C LEU A 401 13.66 21.86 -16.63
N ARG A 402 13.40 22.28 -15.38
CA ARG A 402 13.53 23.67 -14.93
C ARG A 402 14.95 24.19 -15.05
N ALA A 403 15.93 23.37 -14.71
CA ALA A 403 17.35 23.73 -14.78
C ALA A 403 17.89 23.73 -16.23
N GLY A 404 17.11 23.28 -17.23
CA GLY A 404 17.60 23.11 -18.59
C GLY A 404 18.80 22.18 -18.64
N THR A 405 18.74 21.04 -17.94
CA THR A 405 19.84 20.06 -17.84
C THR A 405 19.41 18.71 -18.46
N ALA A 406 20.36 18.02 -19.10
CA ALA A 406 20.11 16.72 -19.71
C ALA A 406 19.76 15.66 -18.66
N LEU A 407 18.77 14.82 -18.95
CA LEU A 407 18.49 13.64 -18.13
C LEU A 407 19.56 12.57 -18.36
N PRO A 408 19.92 11.77 -17.33
CA PRO A 408 20.89 10.71 -17.52
C PRO A 408 20.36 9.63 -18.49
N PRO A 409 21.26 8.84 -19.12
CA PRO A 409 20.82 7.66 -19.87
C PRO A 409 20.10 6.67 -18.94
N TYR A 410 19.24 5.82 -19.49
CA TYR A 410 18.72 4.69 -18.72
C TYR A 410 19.88 3.85 -18.17
N PRO A 411 19.82 3.45 -16.88
CA PRO A 411 20.91 2.70 -16.27
C PRO A 411 21.01 1.32 -16.92
N VAL A 412 22.23 0.97 -17.35
CA VAL A 412 22.56 -0.40 -17.75
C VAL A 412 22.49 -1.27 -16.49
N SER A 413 21.91 -2.46 -16.59
CA SER A 413 21.84 -3.37 -15.45
C SER A 413 23.23 -3.73 -14.92
N GLU A 414 23.65 -3.08 -13.83
CA GLU A 414 24.93 -3.34 -13.16
C GLU A 414 24.93 -4.68 -12.38
N ARG A 415 23.78 -5.37 -12.28
CA ARG A 415 23.65 -6.66 -11.56
C ARG A 415 24.60 -7.75 -12.07
N ALA A 416 24.97 -7.72 -13.35
CA ALA A 416 25.90 -8.69 -13.91
C ALA A 416 27.35 -8.45 -13.43
N GLU A 417 27.72 -7.20 -13.12
CA GLU A 417 29.05 -6.80 -12.66
C GLU A 417 29.15 -6.86 -11.12
N LEU A 418 28.14 -6.32 -10.42
CA LEU A 418 28.15 -6.16 -8.96
C LEU A 418 27.53 -7.35 -8.20
N GLY A 419 26.91 -8.30 -8.91
CA GLY A 419 26.14 -9.38 -8.31
C GLY A 419 24.80 -8.92 -7.72
N PRO A 420 24.11 -9.79 -6.95
CA PRO A 420 22.87 -9.42 -6.28
C PRO A 420 23.10 -8.36 -5.19
N HIS A 421 22.19 -7.40 -5.08
CA HIS A 421 22.21 -6.36 -4.04
C HIS A 421 22.24 -6.96 -2.64
N ALA A 422 23.25 -6.61 -1.83
CA ALA A 422 23.31 -7.03 -0.44
C ALA A 422 22.43 -6.10 0.41
N GLY A 423 21.31 -6.64 0.89
CA GLY A 423 20.34 -5.90 1.71
C GLY A 423 20.84 -5.54 3.11
N GLY A 424 19.89 -5.23 4.00
CA GLY A 424 20.14 -5.01 5.43
C GLY A 424 20.74 -6.23 6.13
N ALA A 425 21.42 -5.98 7.25
CA ALA A 425 21.93 -7.03 8.11
C ALA A 425 20.76 -7.71 8.85
N THR A 426 20.75 -9.04 8.89
CA THR A 426 19.77 -9.80 9.67
C THR A 426 20.50 -10.88 10.46
N TYR A 427 20.33 -10.87 11.77
CA TYR A 427 21.04 -11.76 12.69
C TYR A 427 20.10 -12.29 13.76
N LEU A 428 20.11 -13.60 13.95
CA LEU A 428 19.57 -14.27 15.13
C LEU A 428 20.76 -14.64 16.02
N TYR A 429 20.93 -13.95 17.15
CA TYR A 429 22.01 -14.25 18.09
C TYR A 429 21.62 -15.39 19.03
N GLN A 430 20.41 -15.31 19.60
CA GLN A 430 19.87 -16.34 20.48
C GLN A 430 18.38 -16.54 20.22
N GLY A 431 17.98 -17.79 20.00
CA GLY A 431 16.57 -18.18 19.94
C GLY A 431 16.13 -18.81 21.26
N GLY A 432 14.95 -18.44 21.74
CA GLY A 432 14.43 -18.88 23.04
C GLY A 432 13.61 -17.81 23.74
N ALA A 433 13.28 -18.04 25.01
CA ALA A 433 12.55 -17.09 25.82
C ALA A 433 13.52 -16.09 26.46
N ALA A 434 13.20 -14.80 26.49
CA ALA A 434 14.02 -13.75 27.11
C ALA A 434 13.16 -12.87 28.03
N ARG A 435 13.75 -12.29 29.08
CA ARG A 435 13.08 -11.34 30.00
C ARG A 435 13.68 -9.94 29.90
N GLN A 436 12.91 -8.93 30.31
CA GLN A 436 13.32 -7.52 30.28
C GLN A 436 13.90 -7.11 28.93
N VAL A 437 13.08 -7.26 27.89
CA VAL A 437 13.52 -7.10 26.51
C VAL A 437 13.35 -5.64 26.11
N VAL A 438 14.43 -5.04 25.60
CA VAL A 438 14.45 -3.70 25.03
C VAL A 438 14.59 -3.81 23.52
N LYS A 439 13.83 -2.99 22.80
CA LYS A 439 14.03 -2.72 21.38
C LYS A 439 14.58 -1.32 21.19
N ALA A 440 15.73 -1.23 20.54
CA ALA A 440 16.31 0.02 20.07
C ALA A 440 16.34 0.02 18.54
N ASP A 441 16.06 1.17 17.93
CA ASP A 441 15.89 1.32 16.47
C ASP A 441 16.61 2.57 15.95
N ILE A 442 17.33 2.46 14.83
CA ILE A 442 18.00 3.59 14.21
C ILE A 442 16.98 4.33 13.32
N ALA A 443 16.51 5.48 13.82
CA ALA A 443 15.44 6.24 13.19
C ALA A 443 15.75 6.61 11.72
N SER A 444 14.91 6.09 10.81
CA SER A 444 15.04 6.29 9.36
C SER A 444 16.48 6.01 8.88
N MET A 445 17.06 4.87 9.27
CA MET A 445 18.49 4.59 9.08
C MET A 445 19.02 4.92 7.67
N TYR A 446 18.41 4.40 6.60
CA TYR A 446 18.90 4.65 5.24
C TYR A 446 18.82 6.11 4.81
N PRO A 447 17.68 6.82 4.94
CA PRO A 447 17.64 8.27 4.72
C PRO A 447 18.66 9.05 5.54
N SER A 448 18.86 8.70 6.81
CA SER A 448 19.85 9.34 7.68
C SER A 448 21.29 9.11 7.17
N ILE A 449 21.61 7.90 6.72
CA ILE A 449 22.90 7.58 6.07
C ILE A 449 23.08 8.38 4.77
N MET A 450 22.06 8.43 3.91
CA MET A 450 22.10 9.21 2.67
C MET A 450 22.38 10.69 2.96
N ARG A 451 21.76 11.26 3.99
CA ARG A 451 21.96 12.66 4.40
C ARG A 451 23.34 12.90 5.03
N THR A 452 23.71 12.13 6.05
CA THR A 452 24.97 12.29 6.79
C THR A 452 26.19 12.09 5.89
N PHE A 453 26.17 11.06 5.05
CA PHE A 453 27.30 10.72 4.19
C PHE A 453 27.16 11.22 2.75
N LYS A 454 26.09 11.97 2.44
CA LYS A 454 25.78 12.53 1.11
C LYS A 454 25.79 11.47 0.00
N VAL A 455 25.22 10.30 0.29
CA VAL A 455 25.17 9.17 -0.65
C VAL A 455 23.92 9.30 -1.51
N GLY A 456 24.11 9.72 -2.76
CA GLY A 456 23.08 9.84 -3.78
C GLY A 456 23.57 9.26 -5.12
N PRO A 457 22.72 9.24 -6.16
CA PRO A 457 23.07 8.63 -7.42
C PRO A 457 24.05 9.53 -8.17
N LYS A 458 25.12 8.96 -8.72
CA LYS A 458 26.15 9.72 -9.44
C LYS A 458 25.61 10.44 -10.69
N SER A 459 24.51 9.93 -11.25
CA SER A 459 23.81 10.50 -12.39
C SER A 459 23.03 11.78 -12.02
N ASP A 460 22.70 11.99 -10.75
CA ASP A 460 22.05 13.21 -10.25
C ASP A 460 23.06 14.34 -10.00
N ARG A 461 23.43 15.00 -11.10
CA ARG A 461 24.37 16.14 -11.13
C ARG A 461 23.84 17.39 -10.45
N LEU A 462 22.53 17.54 -10.31
CA LEU A 462 21.91 18.67 -9.64
C LEU A 462 21.75 18.43 -8.13
N GLY A 463 21.94 17.19 -7.66
CA GLY A 463 21.78 16.82 -6.26
C GLY A 463 20.33 16.87 -5.79
N VAL A 464 19.37 16.74 -6.70
CA VAL A 464 17.93 16.89 -6.42
C VAL A 464 17.45 15.83 -5.44
N LEU A 465 17.87 14.56 -5.59
CA LEU A 465 17.42 13.49 -4.70
C LEU A 465 17.83 13.75 -3.26
N LEU A 466 19.10 14.09 -3.04
CA LEU A 466 19.62 14.39 -1.71
C LEU A 466 18.99 15.65 -1.12
N TYR A 467 18.76 16.67 -1.95
CA TYR A 467 18.04 17.87 -1.54
C TYR A 467 16.62 17.52 -1.08
N LEU A 468 15.84 16.81 -1.89
CA LEU A 468 14.47 16.43 -1.56
C LEU A 468 14.41 15.60 -0.29
N VAL A 469 15.25 14.56 -0.14
CA VAL A 469 15.30 13.73 1.07
C VAL A 469 15.63 14.57 2.31
N SER A 470 16.61 15.48 2.20
CA SER A 470 17.02 16.33 3.32
C SER A 470 15.92 17.33 3.71
N ARG A 471 15.41 18.09 2.74
CA ARG A 471 14.40 19.13 2.97
C ARG A 471 13.09 18.54 3.48
N LEU A 472 12.63 17.43 2.91
CA LEU A 472 11.44 16.72 3.39
C LEU A 472 11.64 16.17 4.80
N THR A 473 12.86 15.75 5.16
CA THR A 473 13.16 15.30 6.53
C THR A 473 13.04 16.46 7.52
N ASP A 474 13.59 17.62 7.19
CA ASP A 474 13.52 18.81 8.06
C ASP A 474 12.07 19.27 8.24
N LEU A 475 11.33 19.44 7.13
CA LEU A 475 9.91 19.80 7.17
C LEU A 475 9.06 18.77 7.93
N ARG A 476 9.39 17.47 7.82
CA ARG A 476 8.69 16.42 8.55
C ARG A 476 8.89 16.56 10.05
N LEU A 477 10.09 16.93 10.50
CA LEU A 477 10.36 17.17 11.92
C LEU A 477 9.57 18.38 12.44
N GLU A 478 9.50 19.45 11.65
CA GLU A 478 8.68 20.64 11.96
C GLU A 478 7.20 20.27 12.11
N HIS A 479 6.62 19.59 11.12
CA HIS A 479 5.22 19.16 11.18
C HIS A 479 4.95 18.13 12.27
N LYS A 480 5.90 17.24 12.58
CA LYS A 480 5.79 16.30 13.71
C LYS A 480 5.80 17.04 15.05
N ALA A 481 6.59 18.10 15.18
CA ALA A 481 6.60 18.96 16.37
C ALA A 481 5.27 19.73 16.50
N ALA A 482 4.81 20.37 15.43
CA ALA A 482 3.55 21.09 15.40
C ALA A 482 2.35 20.18 15.73
N ALA A 483 2.29 18.98 15.14
CA ALA A 483 1.24 18.00 15.43
C ALA A 483 1.19 17.54 16.90
N ARG A 484 2.28 17.68 17.67
CA ARG A 484 2.29 17.36 19.11
C ARG A 484 1.70 18.49 19.96
N THR A 485 1.80 19.74 19.50
CA THR A 485 1.33 20.92 20.22
C THR A 485 -0.07 21.36 19.81
N THR A 486 -0.52 20.97 18.61
CA THR A 486 -1.85 21.30 18.08
C THR A 486 -2.90 20.30 18.60
N PRO A 487 -4.14 20.72 18.98
CA PRO A 487 -5.18 19.81 19.45
C PRO A 487 -5.46 18.64 18.49
N PRO A 488 -5.49 17.37 18.95
CA PRO A 488 -5.56 16.19 18.06
C PRO A 488 -6.73 16.16 17.07
N SER A 489 -7.87 16.77 17.42
CA SER A 489 -9.08 16.79 16.60
C SER A 489 -9.23 18.05 15.74
N SER A 490 -8.23 18.95 15.71
CA SER A 490 -8.33 20.17 14.91
C SER A 490 -8.00 19.90 13.43
N PRO A 491 -8.59 20.66 12.49
CA PRO A 491 -8.24 20.61 11.07
C PRO A 491 -6.74 20.82 10.81
N GLU A 492 -6.10 21.68 11.60
CA GLU A 492 -4.67 21.95 11.55
C GLU A 492 -3.83 20.72 11.95
N ASN A 493 -4.23 19.97 12.98
CA ASN A 493 -3.54 18.74 13.35
C ASN A 493 -3.67 17.69 12.23
N PHE A 494 -4.86 17.51 11.66
CA PHE A 494 -5.05 16.60 10.53
C PHE A 494 -4.17 16.99 9.33
N HIS A 495 -4.00 18.28 9.06
CA HIS A 495 -3.07 18.76 8.05
C HIS A 495 -1.62 18.37 8.38
N HIS A 496 -1.13 18.66 9.59
CA HIS A 496 0.23 18.29 9.99
C HIS A 496 0.47 16.78 9.94
N GLN A 497 -0.50 15.96 10.36
CA GLN A 497 -0.46 14.50 10.25
C GLN A 497 -0.39 14.04 8.80
N ALA A 498 -1.21 14.62 7.91
CA ALA A 498 -1.20 14.32 6.49
C ALA A 498 0.15 14.65 5.84
N VAL A 499 0.70 15.84 6.12
CA VAL A 499 1.95 16.30 5.54
C VAL A 499 3.15 15.50 6.05
N GLN A 500 3.24 15.23 7.36
CA GLN A 500 4.36 14.43 7.90
C GLN A 500 4.30 12.97 7.41
N ALA A 501 3.10 12.42 7.19
CA ALA A 501 2.92 11.10 6.57
C ALA A 501 3.35 11.10 5.09
N ALA A 502 2.96 12.10 4.31
CA ALA A 502 3.39 12.29 2.92
C ALA A 502 4.93 12.36 2.81
N MET A 503 5.56 13.14 3.67
CA MET A 503 7.02 13.26 3.72
C MET A 503 7.68 11.93 4.08
N LYS A 504 7.16 11.19 5.07
CA LYS A 504 7.66 9.85 5.43
C LYS A 504 7.70 8.91 4.24
N ILE A 505 6.64 8.92 3.43
CA ILE A 505 6.52 8.07 2.23
C ILE A 505 7.67 8.34 1.26
N ILE A 506 7.95 9.62 0.95
CA ILE A 506 9.00 9.99 0.00
C ILE A 506 10.40 9.74 0.57
N ILE A 507 10.63 10.13 1.84
CA ILE A 507 11.90 9.92 2.54
C ILE A 507 12.28 8.43 2.50
N ASN A 508 11.37 7.54 2.88
CA ASN A 508 11.62 6.09 2.88
C ASN A 508 11.80 5.53 1.46
N SER A 509 11.20 6.15 0.45
CA SER A 509 11.36 5.72 -0.95
C SER A 509 12.70 6.12 -1.57
N GLY A 510 13.43 7.09 -1.02
CA GLY A 510 14.70 7.59 -1.57
C GLY A 510 15.77 6.51 -1.73
N TYR A 511 15.92 5.63 -0.72
CA TYR A 511 16.82 4.47 -0.81
C TYR A 511 16.30 3.42 -1.81
N GLY A 512 15.00 3.08 -1.73
CA GLY A 512 14.40 2.10 -2.64
C GLY A 512 14.53 2.51 -4.12
N TYR A 513 14.55 3.82 -4.37
CA TYR A 513 14.78 4.39 -5.69
C TYR A 513 16.21 4.14 -6.22
N LEU A 514 17.24 4.23 -5.37
CA LEU A 514 18.62 3.90 -5.75
C LEU A 514 18.75 2.43 -6.22
N GLY A 515 18.09 1.51 -5.52
CA GLY A 515 18.17 0.06 -5.77
C GLY A 515 17.25 -0.46 -6.89
N ALA A 516 16.47 0.40 -7.54
CA ALA A 516 15.44 -0.05 -8.48
C ALA A 516 15.94 -0.47 -9.86
N GLY A 517 17.24 -0.31 -10.15
CA GLY A 517 17.86 -0.68 -11.42
C GLY A 517 17.20 0.01 -12.62
N SER A 518 17.04 -0.71 -13.74
CA SER A 518 16.50 -0.16 -14.98
C SER A 518 15.05 0.35 -14.92
N MET A 519 14.35 0.18 -13.78
CA MET A 519 13.03 0.76 -13.55
C MET A 519 13.06 2.25 -13.18
N ALA A 520 14.20 2.77 -12.69
CA ALA A 520 14.36 4.15 -12.27
C ALA A 520 15.45 4.84 -13.09
N LEU A 521 15.18 6.04 -13.58
CA LEU A 521 16.10 6.77 -14.46
C LEU A 521 17.40 7.17 -13.74
N PHE A 522 17.30 7.53 -12.46
CA PHE A 522 18.45 7.93 -11.64
C PHE A 522 18.86 6.81 -10.64
N SER A 523 18.52 5.55 -10.90
CA SER A 523 18.97 4.44 -10.05
C SER A 523 20.50 4.37 -10.02
N ASP A 524 21.07 3.96 -8.89
CA ASP A 524 22.51 3.75 -8.73
C ASP A 524 22.74 2.62 -7.71
N LEU A 525 23.04 1.42 -8.21
CA LEU A 525 23.20 0.23 -7.38
C LEU A 525 24.45 0.33 -6.49
N ARG A 526 25.49 1.05 -6.93
CA ARG A 526 26.69 1.30 -6.13
C ARG A 526 26.34 2.19 -4.93
N ALA A 527 25.59 3.26 -5.15
CA ALA A 527 25.09 4.11 -4.07
C ALA A 527 24.19 3.33 -3.10
N ALA A 528 23.28 2.49 -3.62
CA ALA A 528 22.45 1.63 -2.77
C ALA A 528 23.29 0.67 -1.91
N ASN A 529 24.31 0.01 -2.50
CA ASN A 529 25.22 -0.87 -1.79
C ASN A 529 26.08 -0.13 -0.75
N GLU A 530 26.49 1.11 -1.03
CA GLU A 530 27.18 1.94 -0.03
C GLU A 530 26.28 2.25 1.16
N VAL A 531 25.02 2.62 0.92
CA VAL A 531 24.04 2.84 1.99
C VAL A 531 23.86 1.59 2.84
N THR A 532 23.70 0.41 2.24
CA THR A 532 23.54 -0.83 3.02
C THR A 532 24.83 -1.24 3.72
N ALA A 533 26.00 -1.08 3.11
CA ALA A 533 27.28 -1.37 3.74
C ALA A 533 27.52 -0.51 5.00
N ARG A 534 27.24 0.79 4.90
CA ARG A 534 27.29 1.70 6.06
C ARG A 534 26.27 1.32 7.11
N GLY A 535 25.04 0.99 6.71
CA GLY A 535 23.98 0.55 7.63
C GLY A 535 24.38 -0.69 8.42
N ARG A 536 24.94 -1.71 7.75
CA ARG A 536 25.47 -2.91 8.42
C ARG A 536 26.59 -2.58 9.40
N ALA A 537 27.55 -1.75 9.02
CA ALA A 537 28.65 -1.36 9.90
C ALA A 537 28.17 -0.58 11.15
N ILE A 538 27.17 0.29 10.99
CA ILE A 538 26.56 1.02 12.11
C ILE A 538 25.82 0.07 13.05
N LEU A 539 24.96 -0.81 12.52
CA LEU A 539 24.23 -1.79 13.33
C LEU A 539 25.19 -2.74 14.05
N GLU A 540 26.26 -3.19 13.37
CA GLU A 540 27.31 -4.01 13.97
C GLU A 540 28.02 -3.28 15.12
N GLY A 541 28.29 -1.97 14.97
CA GLY A 541 28.80 -1.14 16.06
C GLY A 541 27.88 -1.12 17.29
N VAL A 542 26.58 -0.90 17.09
CA VAL A 542 25.57 -0.95 18.16
C VAL A 542 25.56 -2.31 18.84
N VAL A 543 25.48 -3.39 18.05
CA VAL A 543 25.47 -4.78 18.56
C VAL A 543 26.74 -5.08 19.34
N ASN A 544 27.92 -4.64 18.87
CA ASN A 544 29.19 -4.89 19.56
C ASN A 544 29.24 -4.17 20.90
N THR A 545 28.79 -2.92 20.99
CA THR A 545 28.67 -2.21 22.27
C THR A 545 27.73 -2.93 23.23
N LEU A 546 26.57 -3.38 22.76
CA LEU A 546 25.63 -4.18 23.56
C LEU A 546 26.27 -5.47 24.07
N ARG A 547 27.03 -6.17 23.23
CA ARG A 547 27.74 -7.41 23.59
C ARG A 547 28.83 -7.17 24.64
N GLU A 548 29.63 -6.13 24.46
CA GLU A 548 30.73 -5.77 25.35
C GLU A 548 30.22 -5.35 26.73
N ASP A 549 29.09 -4.65 26.79
CA ASP A 549 28.41 -4.27 28.02
C ASP A 549 27.60 -5.43 28.66
N GLY A 550 27.67 -6.65 28.09
CA GLY A 550 27.06 -7.86 28.66
C GLY A 550 25.57 -8.04 28.38
N MET A 551 24.96 -7.25 27.51
CA MET A 551 23.52 -7.38 27.18
C MET A 551 23.21 -8.72 26.50
N GLY A 552 22.07 -9.32 26.82
CA GLY A 552 21.64 -10.58 26.22
C GLY A 552 21.13 -10.36 24.80
N LEU A 553 22.00 -10.42 23.80
CA LEU A 553 21.63 -10.21 22.39
C LEU A 553 20.63 -11.26 21.89
N LEU A 554 19.51 -10.80 21.30
CA LEU A 554 18.44 -11.67 20.81
C LEU A 554 18.43 -11.74 19.29
N GLU A 555 18.05 -10.64 18.63
CA GLU A 555 18.09 -10.50 17.18
C GLU A 555 18.37 -9.05 16.77
N ALA A 556 18.86 -8.86 15.56
CA ALA A 556 18.98 -7.57 14.92
C ALA A 556 18.52 -7.67 13.46
N ASP A 557 17.76 -6.67 13.00
CA ASP A 557 17.17 -6.63 11.66
C ASP A 557 17.24 -5.22 11.11
N THR A 558 18.10 -5.06 10.11
CA THR A 558 18.30 -3.86 9.29
C THR A 558 18.67 -2.61 10.08
N ASP A 559 17.73 -2.03 10.81
CA ASP A 559 17.81 -0.81 11.61
C ASP A 559 17.52 -1.03 13.11
N GLY A 560 16.95 -2.17 13.50
CA GLY A 560 16.56 -2.48 14.87
C GLY A 560 17.38 -3.58 15.54
N VAL A 561 17.46 -3.54 16.86
CA VAL A 561 18.06 -4.58 17.71
C VAL A 561 17.19 -4.85 18.94
N PHE A 562 16.97 -6.14 19.22
CA PHE A 562 16.39 -6.64 20.46
C PHE A 562 17.48 -7.20 21.36
N PHE A 563 17.45 -6.81 22.63
CA PHE A 563 18.35 -7.33 23.66
C PHE A 563 17.64 -7.45 25.02
N ALA A 564 18.04 -8.45 25.81
CA ALA A 564 17.65 -8.57 27.21
C ALA A 564 18.55 -7.67 28.07
N ALA A 565 17.93 -6.77 28.84
CA ALA A 565 18.58 -5.93 29.83
C ALA A 565 18.78 -6.70 31.16
N PRO A 566 19.71 -6.26 32.04
CA PRO A 566 19.89 -6.88 33.34
C PRO A 566 18.62 -6.84 34.20
N GLY A 567 18.31 -7.96 34.84
CA GLY A 567 17.13 -8.11 35.69
C GLY A 567 17.02 -7.01 36.75
N GLY A 568 15.81 -6.46 36.89
CA GLY A 568 15.50 -5.39 37.83
C GLY A 568 15.73 -3.97 37.31
N TRP A 569 16.19 -3.79 36.06
CA TRP A 569 16.29 -2.46 35.47
C TRP A 569 14.92 -1.75 35.38
N THR A 570 14.92 -0.46 35.67
CA THR A 570 13.80 0.44 35.43
C THR A 570 13.81 0.96 34.00
N GLU A 571 12.66 1.42 33.50
CA GLU A 571 12.57 2.05 32.17
C GLU A 571 13.56 3.23 32.03
N ALA A 572 13.78 4.00 33.11
CA ALA A 572 14.73 5.11 33.11
C ALA A 572 16.18 4.64 32.89
N GLN A 573 16.57 3.51 33.48
CA GLN A 573 17.91 2.92 33.28
C GLN A 573 18.08 2.40 31.86
N GLU A 574 17.07 1.72 31.32
CA GLU A 574 17.09 1.24 29.93
C GLU A 574 17.20 2.41 28.94
N ARG A 575 16.41 3.48 29.13
CA ARG A 575 16.48 4.69 28.30
C ARG A 575 17.83 5.38 28.41
N ALA A 576 18.38 5.51 29.62
CA ALA A 576 19.71 6.10 29.83
C ALA A 576 20.80 5.27 29.14
N TYR A 577 20.68 3.94 29.17
CA TYR A 577 21.60 3.04 28.49
C TYR A 577 21.50 3.15 26.97
N VAL A 578 20.29 3.13 26.40
CA VAL A 578 20.10 3.36 24.96
C VAL A 578 20.64 4.73 24.55
N ALA A 579 20.48 5.77 25.38
CA ALA A 579 21.09 7.08 25.13
C ALA A 579 22.64 7.06 25.18
N LYS A 580 23.25 6.28 26.10
CA LYS A 580 24.71 6.03 26.12
C LYS A 580 25.17 5.40 24.81
N VAL A 581 24.47 4.38 24.32
CA VAL A 581 24.79 3.73 23.04
C VAL A 581 24.53 4.68 21.87
N ALA A 582 23.46 5.48 21.91
CA ALA A 582 23.16 6.47 20.88
C ALA A 582 24.30 7.50 20.72
N ALA A 583 24.98 7.86 21.81
CA ALA A 583 26.11 8.80 21.79
C ALA A 583 27.36 8.28 21.08
N THR A 584 27.44 6.97 20.76
CA THR A 584 28.53 6.40 19.96
C THR A 584 28.28 6.49 18.46
N LEU A 585 27.05 6.84 18.05
CA LEU A 585 26.68 6.96 16.64
C LEU A 585 27.24 8.23 16.00
N PRO A 586 27.52 8.20 14.68
CA PRO A 586 27.89 9.41 13.95
C PRO A 586 26.80 10.48 14.03
N GLU A 587 27.22 11.75 13.95
CA GLU A 587 26.31 12.89 13.94
C GLU A 587 25.26 12.76 12.82
N GLY A 588 24.00 13.06 13.16
CA GLY A 588 22.86 12.94 12.25
C GLY A 588 22.13 11.59 12.30
N LEU A 589 22.72 10.55 12.90
CA LEU A 589 22.02 9.31 13.22
C LEU A 589 21.47 9.35 14.65
N ARG A 590 20.31 8.71 14.84
CA ARG A 590 19.62 8.66 16.13
C ARG A 590 19.18 7.23 16.41
N LEU A 591 19.67 6.69 17.52
CA LEU A 591 19.14 5.46 18.10
C LEU A 591 17.99 5.84 19.03
N GLU A 592 16.79 5.36 18.72
CA GLU A 592 15.58 5.57 19.51
C GLU A 592 15.32 4.35 20.39
N TYR A 593 14.92 4.62 21.65
CA TYR A 593 14.31 3.62 22.50
C TYR A 593 12.88 3.40 21.99
N GLU A 594 12.65 2.29 21.28
CA GLU A 594 11.41 2.05 20.55
C GLU A 594 10.41 1.25 21.37
N GLY A 595 10.88 0.29 22.18
CA GLY A 595 9.98 -0.53 22.98
C GLY A 595 10.65 -1.21 24.17
N ARG A 596 9.82 -1.55 25.16
CA ARG A 596 10.17 -2.38 26.32
C ARG A 596 9.10 -3.44 26.52
N TYR A 597 9.54 -4.64 26.80
CA TYR A 597 8.69 -5.82 26.93
C TYR A 597 9.11 -6.64 28.14
N GLN A 598 8.13 -7.19 28.85
CA GLN A 598 8.37 -8.05 30.00
C GLN A 598 9.14 -9.30 29.57
N ALA A 599 8.73 -9.90 28.46
CA ALA A 599 9.34 -11.10 27.91
C ALA A 599 9.22 -11.17 26.39
N MET A 600 10.05 -12.00 25.77
CA MET A 600 10.02 -12.29 24.34
C MET A 600 10.22 -13.78 24.10
N LEU A 601 9.49 -14.37 23.15
CA LEU A 601 9.86 -15.64 22.54
C LEU A 601 10.49 -15.33 21.19
N ASN A 602 11.80 -15.43 21.09
CA ASN A 602 12.54 -15.22 19.86
C ASN A 602 12.69 -16.56 19.11
N HIS A 603 11.88 -16.78 18.07
CA HIS A 603 11.87 -18.06 17.36
C HIS A 603 12.87 -18.05 16.20
N GLU A 604 12.69 -17.17 15.23
CA GLU A 604 13.57 -16.98 14.07
C GLU A 604 13.63 -15.49 13.75
N VAL A 605 14.59 -15.05 12.92
CA VAL A 605 14.63 -13.64 12.46
C VAL A 605 13.24 -13.22 11.96
N LYS A 606 12.73 -12.07 12.40
CA LYS A 606 11.38 -11.55 12.07
C LYS A 606 10.21 -12.44 12.53
N ASN A 607 10.46 -13.46 13.35
CA ASN A 607 9.48 -14.38 13.90
C ASN A 607 9.64 -14.46 15.42
N TYR A 608 8.85 -13.65 16.13
CA TYR A 608 8.91 -13.53 17.57
C TYR A 608 7.56 -13.16 18.18
N ALA A 609 7.42 -13.41 19.48
CA ALA A 609 6.32 -12.91 20.29
C ALA A 609 6.85 -12.06 21.43
N LEU A 610 6.15 -10.98 21.78
CA LEU A 610 6.52 -10.04 22.85
C LEU A 610 5.36 -9.96 23.85
N LEU A 611 5.66 -10.07 25.13
CA LEU A 611 4.72 -9.81 26.21
C LEU A 611 4.98 -8.39 26.74
N THR A 612 3.98 -7.52 26.65
CA THR A 612 4.06 -6.15 27.14
C THR A 612 3.86 -6.08 28.66
N TYR A 613 4.14 -4.93 29.27
CA TYR A 613 3.91 -4.71 30.70
C TYR A 613 2.43 -4.48 31.07
N ASP A 614 1.55 -4.33 30.08
CA ASP A 614 0.09 -4.28 30.23
C ASP A 614 -0.59 -5.62 29.88
N ASP A 615 0.15 -6.73 30.01
CA ASP A 615 -0.31 -8.12 29.80
C ASP A 615 -0.90 -8.39 28.40
N LYS A 616 -0.37 -7.71 27.37
CA LYS A 616 -0.72 -7.96 25.97
C LYS A 616 0.34 -8.78 25.28
N LEU A 617 -0.11 -9.70 24.44
CA LEU A 617 0.77 -10.47 23.55
C LEU A 617 0.84 -9.80 22.18
N ILE A 618 2.05 -9.48 21.73
CA ILE A 618 2.36 -9.02 20.38
C ILE A 618 3.04 -10.15 19.62
N VAL A 619 2.41 -10.69 18.57
CA VAL A 619 3.03 -11.73 17.71
C VAL A 619 3.45 -11.18 16.36
N ARG A 620 4.67 -11.52 15.92
CA ARG A 620 5.26 -11.15 14.62
C ARG A 620 5.82 -12.42 13.98
N GLY A 621 5.69 -12.54 12.66
CA GLY A 621 6.26 -13.66 11.91
C GLY A 621 5.22 -14.67 11.42
N VAL A 622 5.49 -15.25 10.25
CA VAL A 622 4.65 -16.31 9.63
C VAL A 622 4.62 -17.59 10.47
N ALA A 623 5.60 -17.77 11.36
CA ALA A 623 5.63 -18.86 12.32
C ALA A 623 4.52 -18.75 13.38
N PHE A 624 4.12 -17.53 13.73
CA PHE A 624 3.10 -17.27 14.76
C PHE A 624 1.76 -16.81 14.17
N ARG A 625 1.78 -16.16 13.00
CA ARG A 625 0.59 -15.67 12.31
C ARG A 625 0.75 -15.85 10.80
N SER A 626 -0.05 -16.75 10.23
CA SER A 626 -0.14 -16.92 8.77
C SER A 626 -1.61 -16.99 8.39
N VAL A 627 -2.03 -16.20 7.40
CA VAL A 627 -3.37 -16.29 6.80
C VAL A 627 -3.65 -17.65 6.14
N ARG A 628 -2.61 -18.48 5.97
CA ARG A 628 -2.72 -19.85 5.46
C ARG A 628 -2.85 -20.90 6.54
N ALA A 629 -2.48 -20.58 7.78
CA ALA A 629 -2.48 -21.55 8.86
C ALA A 629 -3.91 -21.81 9.34
N GLU A 630 -4.12 -23.02 9.87
CA GLU A 630 -5.38 -23.44 10.46
C GLU A 630 -5.66 -22.65 11.75
N GLN A 631 -6.86 -22.10 11.86
CA GLN A 631 -7.24 -21.17 12.92
C GLN A 631 -7.19 -21.82 14.31
N PHE A 632 -7.58 -23.10 14.43
CA PHE A 632 -7.50 -23.82 15.71
C PHE A 632 -6.06 -23.85 16.27
N GLY A 633 -5.07 -24.01 15.38
CA GLY A 633 -3.66 -24.08 15.76
C GLY A 633 -3.09 -22.70 16.08
N VAL A 634 -3.53 -21.66 15.37
CA VAL A 634 -3.19 -20.27 15.68
C VAL A 634 -3.71 -19.89 17.07
N GLU A 635 -4.96 -20.24 17.38
CA GLU A 635 -5.56 -20.01 18.71
C GLU A 635 -4.76 -20.71 19.81
N PHE A 636 -4.44 -22.01 19.62
CA PHE A 636 -3.59 -22.75 20.55
C PHE A 636 -2.23 -22.06 20.74
N LEU A 637 -1.55 -21.72 19.64
CA LEU A 637 -0.20 -21.18 19.70
C LEU A 637 -0.15 -19.85 20.45
N GLN A 638 -1.14 -18.98 20.24
CA GLN A 638 -1.22 -17.70 20.95
C GLN A 638 -1.40 -17.89 22.47
N LYS A 639 -2.34 -18.76 22.87
CA LYS A 639 -2.55 -19.11 24.30
C LYS A 639 -1.30 -19.72 24.91
N ALA A 640 -0.70 -20.67 24.21
CA ALA A 640 0.47 -21.39 24.67
C ALA A 640 1.71 -20.48 24.82
N VAL A 641 1.95 -19.57 23.86
CA VAL A 641 3.03 -18.59 23.95
C VAL A 641 2.79 -17.60 25.10
N TYR A 642 1.56 -17.14 25.31
CA TYR A 642 1.21 -16.29 26.44
C TYR A 642 1.53 -16.97 27.78
N CYS A 643 1.09 -18.21 27.98
CA CYS A 643 1.38 -19.00 29.17
C CYS A 643 2.90 -19.22 29.35
N ALA A 644 3.62 -19.54 28.27
CA ALA A 644 5.07 -19.69 28.33
C ALA A 644 5.78 -18.39 28.75
N LEU A 645 5.39 -17.23 28.22
CA LEU A 645 6.03 -15.95 28.51
C LEU A 645 5.66 -15.37 29.89
N THR A 646 4.49 -15.71 30.41
CA THR A 646 4.08 -15.37 31.79
C THR A 646 4.64 -16.34 32.83
N GLY A 647 5.16 -17.50 32.40
CA GLY A 647 5.64 -18.56 33.30
C GLY A 647 4.54 -19.47 33.85
N ASP A 648 3.32 -19.38 33.32
CA ASP A 648 2.17 -20.22 33.68
C ASP A 648 2.26 -21.58 32.97
N ILE A 649 3.11 -22.48 33.47
CA ILE A 649 3.33 -23.79 32.84
C ILE A 649 2.15 -24.75 33.06
N GLU A 650 1.42 -24.60 34.16
CA GLU A 650 0.18 -25.35 34.39
C GLU A 650 -0.91 -24.96 33.40
N GLY A 651 -1.10 -23.65 33.17
CA GLY A 651 -1.99 -23.14 32.14
C GLY A 651 -1.56 -23.55 30.74
N LEU A 652 -0.25 -23.52 30.43
CA LEU A 652 0.28 -24.02 29.15
C LEU A 652 -0.11 -25.49 28.92
N ARG A 653 0.07 -26.32 29.96
CA ARG A 653 -0.31 -27.74 29.92
C ARG A 653 -1.81 -27.92 29.76
N ALA A 654 -2.61 -27.14 30.49
CA ALA A 654 -4.07 -27.17 30.43
C ALA A 654 -4.58 -26.79 29.03
N VAL A 655 -4.05 -25.71 28.45
CA VAL A 655 -4.35 -25.28 27.07
C VAL A 655 -4.08 -26.41 26.08
N TYR A 656 -2.91 -27.05 26.17
CA TYR A 656 -2.55 -28.16 25.29
C TYR A 656 -3.49 -29.36 25.44
N GLN A 657 -3.82 -29.77 26.67
CA GLN A 657 -4.75 -30.89 26.92
C GLN A 657 -6.17 -30.58 26.47
N GLU A 658 -6.63 -29.34 26.66
CA GLU A 658 -7.94 -28.89 26.20
C GLU A 658 -8.01 -28.86 24.68
N THR A 659 -6.97 -28.38 23.99
CA THR A 659 -6.91 -28.44 22.51
C THR A 659 -6.95 -29.87 22.01
N LEU A 660 -6.19 -30.81 22.61
CA LEU A 660 -6.27 -32.23 22.25
C LEU A 660 -7.65 -32.83 22.50
N THR A 661 -8.28 -32.49 23.61
CA THR A 661 -9.62 -32.97 23.97
C THR A 661 -10.65 -32.43 22.98
N ALA A 662 -10.65 -31.12 22.71
CA ALA A 662 -11.51 -30.49 21.73
C ALA A 662 -11.30 -31.06 20.32
N LEU A 663 -10.06 -31.38 19.92
CA LEU A 663 -9.77 -32.07 18.66
C LEU A 663 -10.43 -33.45 18.63
N ARG A 664 -10.19 -34.29 19.64
CA ARG A 664 -10.70 -35.67 19.73
C ARG A 664 -12.22 -35.74 19.80
N GLU A 665 -12.84 -34.80 20.50
CA GLU A 665 -14.29 -34.69 20.66
C GLU A 665 -14.98 -33.94 19.51
N ARG A 666 -14.22 -33.49 18.50
CA ARG A 666 -14.74 -32.72 17.37
C ARG A 666 -15.46 -31.42 17.74
N ARG A 667 -14.94 -30.70 18.74
CA ARG A 667 -15.50 -29.42 19.22
C ARG A 667 -15.13 -28.21 18.36
N TYR A 668 -14.13 -28.30 17.49
CA TYR A 668 -13.83 -27.24 16.52
C TYR A 668 -14.79 -27.29 15.34
N PRO A 669 -15.29 -26.16 14.80
CA PRO A 669 -16.01 -26.17 13.54
C PRO A 669 -15.04 -26.44 12.37
N ASN A 670 -15.53 -27.04 11.28
CA ASN A 670 -14.69 -27.44 10.15
C ASN A 670 -13.94 -26.26 9.50
N PHE A 671 -14.51 -25.04 9.53
CA PHE A 671 -13.85 -23.86 8.97
C PHE A 671 -12.53 -23.51 9.68
N GLU A 672 -12.43 -23.74 10.99
CA GLU A 672 -11.19 -23.48 11.74
C GLU A 672 -10.07 -24.47 11.43
N MET A 673 -10.42 -25.58 10.78
CA MET A 673 -9.51 -26.61 10.32
C MET A 673 -8.99 -26.32 8.90
N THR A 674 -9.47 -25.26 8.27
CA THR A 674 -9.10 -24.93 6.89
C THR A 674 -7.71 -24.33 6.79
N THR A 675 -7.04 -24.65 5.69
CA THR A 675 -5.86 -23.94 5.22
C THR A 675 -6.18 -23.17 3.94
N LEU A 676 -5.57 -21.99 3.77
CA LEU A 676 -5.70 -21.19 2.55
C LEU A 676 -4.60 -21.57 1.55
N ALA A 677 -4.99 -22.14 0.41
CA ALA A 677 -4.09 -22.48 -0.69
C ALA A 677 -4.30 -21.55 -1.88
N ARG A 678 -3.19 -21.22 -2.56
CA ARG A 678 -3.20 -20.52 -3.85
C ARG A 678 -2.96 -21.51 -4.98
N LEU A 679 -3.84 -21.52 -5.96
CA LEU A 679 -3.75 -22.40 -7.13
C LEU A 679 -2.64 -21.93 -8.07
N ALA A 680 -1.66 -22.78 -8.33
CA ALA A 680 -0.50 -22.45 -9.16
C ALA A 680 -0.62 -22.97 -10.61
N LYS A 681 -1.55 -23.90 -10.87
CA LYS A 681 -1.71 -24.59 -12.16
C LYS A 681 -3.07 -24.28 -12.78
N THR A 682 -3.12 -24.17 -14.10
CA THR A 682 -4.40 -24.16 -14.84
C THR A 682 -5.10 -25.53 -14.70
N PRO A 683 -6.42 -25.62 -14.98
CA PRO A 683 -7.11 -26.90 -15.04
C PRO A 683 -6.39 -27.93 -15.91
N GLU A 684 -6.01 -27.53 -17.12
CA GLU A 684 -5.28 -28.40 -18.07
C GLU A 684 -3.93 -28.88 -17.51
N GLN A 685 -3.12 -27.98 -16.94
CA GLN A 685 -1.83 -28.34 -16.35
C GLN A 685 -1.99 -29.32 -15.18
N TYR A 686 -3.02 -29.13 -14.35
CA TYR A 686 -3.32 -30.04 -13.26
C TYR A 686 -3.74 -31.41 -13.78
N PHE A 687 -4.75 -31.49 -14.67
CA PHE A 687 -5.23 -32.78 -15.21
C PHE A 687 -4.16 -33.55 -15.97
N ASN A 688 -3.21 -32.87 -16.64
CA ASN A 688 -2.07 -33.52 -17.29
C ASN A 688 -1.04 -34.09 -16.30
N SER A 689 -0.95 -33.54 -15.08
CA SER A 689 0.03 -33.96 -14.05
C SER A 689 -0.58 -34.81 -12.93
N SER A 690 -1.91 -34.82 -12.78
CA SER A 690 -2.64 -35.45 -11.66
C SER A 690 -2.54 -36.98 -11.62
N SER A 691 -2.23 -37.61 -12.75
CA SER A 691 -1.94 -39.05 -12.84
C SER A 691 -0.67 -39.46 -12.08
N ARG A 692 0.26 -38.52 -11.87
CA ARG A 692 1.52 -38.72 -11.13
C ARG A 692 1.44 -38.22 -9.69
N MET A 693 0.74 -37.11 -9.46
CA MET A 693 0.63 -36.50 -8.13
C MET A 693 -0.70 -35.75 -7.99
N ARG A 694 -1.52 -36.19 -7.04
CA ARG A 694 -2.75 -35.48 -6.67
C ARG A 694 -2.44 -34.45 -5.61
N GLU A 695 -2.92 -33.23 -5.81
CA GLU A 695 -2.67 -32.09 -4.92
C GLU A 695 -3.98 -31.70 -4.24
N ALA A 696 -3.98 -31.70 -2.90
CA ALA A 696 -5.17 -31.50 -2.06
C ALA A 696 -6.07 -30.31 -2.44
N PRO A 697 -5.56 -29.08 -2.72
CA PRO A 697 -6.44 -27.96 -3.06
C PRO A 697 -7.24 -28.18 -4.36
N TYR A 698 -6.66 -28.84 -5.36
CA TYR A 698 -7.37 -29.11 -6.61
C TYR A 698 -8.36 -30.26 -6.46
N GLU A 699 -8.00 -31.30 -5.70
CA GLU A 699 -8.92 -32.40 -5.40
C GLU A 699 -10.14 -31.91 -4.58
N ALA A 700 -9.94 -30.94 -3.68
CA ALA A 700 -11.03 -30.29 -2.94
C ALA A 700 -12.07 -29.64 -3.88
N LEU A 701 -11.60 -28.87 -4.87
CA LEU A 701 -12.47 -28.24 -5.87
C LEU A 701 -13.20 -29.28 -6.73
N ILE A 702 -12.48 -30.31 -7.18
CA ILE A 702 -13.05 -31.38 -8.01
C ILE A 702 -14.11 -32.15 -7.24
N ALA A 703 -13.87 -32.47 -5.97
CA ALA A 703 -14.85 -33.12 -5.09
C ALA A 703 -16.11 -32.26 -4.89
N ALA A 704 -15.96 -30.93 -4.86
CA ALA A 704 -17.06 -29.97 -4.82
C ALA A 704 -17.71 -29.71 -6.20
N GLY A 705 -17.33 -30.44 -7.26
CA GLY A 705 -17.90 -30.31 -8.60
C GLY A 705 -17.33 -29.15 -9.43
N ARG A 706 -16.33 -28.40 -8.94
CA ARG A 706 -15.63 -27.37 -9.70
C ARG A 706 -14.46 -27.96 -10.48
N ARG A 707 -14.53 -27.89 -11.81
CA ARG A 707 -13.45 -28.31 -12.72
C ARG A 707 -12.74 -27.14 -13.43
N GLU A 708 -13.20 -25.92 -13.16
CA GLU A 708 -12.63 -24.69 -13.71
C GLU A 708 -12.20 -23.74 -12.58
N TRP A 709 -11.02 -23.13 -12.74
CA TRP A 709 -10.41 -22.19 -11.79
C TRP A 709 -9.33 -21.35 -12.48
N ARG A 710 -8.88 -20.28 -11.82
CA ARG A 710 -7.83 -19.39 -12.32
C ARG A 710 -6.49 -19.62 -11.61
N VAL A 711 -5.39 -19.48 -12.33
CA VAL A 711 -4.05 -19.45 -11.71
C VAL A 711 -3.96 -18.21 -10.83
N GLY A 712 -3.62 -18.43 -9.56
CA GLY A 712 -3.56 -17.41 -8.53
C GLY A 712 -4.80 -17.33 -7.65
N GLU A 713 -5.90 -18.01 -8.01
CA GLU A 713 -7.10 -18.13 -7.18
C GLU A 713 -6.74 -18.73 -5.81
N ARG A 714 -7.39 -18.25 -4.76
CA ARG A 714 -7.18 -18.74 -3.39
C ARG A 714 -8.42 -19.50 -2.94
N ILE A 715 -8.22 -20.64 -2.29
CA ILE A 715 -9.31 -21.47 -1.78
C ILE A 715 -8.99 -21.92 -0.35
N ARG A 716 -10.04 -22.12 0.45
CA ARG A 716 -9.94 -22.78 1.75
C ARG A 716 -10.40 -24.22 1.64
N PHE A 717 -9.65 -25.13 2.24
CA PHE A 717 -10.03 -26.53 2.31
C PHE A 717 -9.52 -27.15 3.62
N TYR A 718 -10.20 -28.20 4.08
CA TYR A 718 -9.81 -28.99 5.26
C TYR A 718 -9.80 -30.49 4.90
N ARG A 719 -9.32 -31.34 5.81
CA ARG A 719 -9.32 -32.80 5.63
C ARG A 719 -10.41 -33.45 6.50
N ASN A 720 -11.35 -34.16 5.88
CA ASN A 720 -12.38 -34.89 6.61
C ASN A 720 -11.87 -36.23 7.17
N LYS A 721 -12.66 -36.87 8.04
CA LYS A 721 -12.38 -38.15 8.71
C LYS A 721 -12.07 -39.32 7.77
N ASP A 722 -12.50 -39.25 6.52
CA ASP A 722 -12.21 -40.25 5.48
C ASP A 722 -10.90 -39.95 4.74
N GLY A 723 -10.18 -38.90 5.18
CA GLY A 723 -8.91 -38.45 4.64
C GLY A 723 -9.02 -37.63 3.37
N GLN A 724 -10.23 -37.23 2.95
CA GLN A 724 -10.50 -36.48 1.73
C GLN A 724 -10.39 -34.96 1.95
N PRO A 725 -9.83 -34.20 0.99
CA PRO A 725 -9.83 -32.75 1.06
C PRO A 725 -11.21 -32.20 0.68
N ILE A 726 -11.78 -31.38 1.53
CA ILE A 726 -13.10 -30.76 1.36
C ILE A 726 -12.92 -29.26 1.15
N TYR A 727 -13.40 -28.77 0.01
CA TYR A 727 -13.47 -27.34 -0.27
C TYR A 727 -14.60 -26.73 0.55
N LEU A 728 -14.30 -25.66 1.28
CA LEU A 728 -15.29 -24.83 1.94
C LEU A 728 -15.40 -23.53 1.14
N LYS A 729 -16.61 -23.24 0.66
CA LYS A 729 -16.88 -21.98 -0.03
C LYS A 729 -16.88 -20.84 0.98
N GLU A 730 -16.66 -19.63 0.49
CA GLU A 730 -16.81 -18.43 1.33
C GLU A 730 -18.23 -18.27 1.87
N SER A 731 -19.24 -18.72 1.11
CA SER A 731 -20.63 -18.89 1.54
C SER A 731 -20.84 -19.76 2.76
N ASP A 732 -20.00 -20.79 2.91
CA ASP A 732 -20.17 -21.78 3.98
C ASP A 732 -19.63 -21.25 5.32
N PHE A 733 -18.97 -20.08 5.32
CA PHE A 733 -18.62 -19.35 6.55
C PHE A 733 -19.83 -18.58 7.12
N GLU A 734 -20.86 -18.29 6.30
CA GLU A 734 -22.03 -17.50 6.71
C GLU A 734 -23.14 -18.34 7.39
N GLU A 735 -23.17 -19.66 7.21
CA GLU A 735 -24.26 -20.52 7.76
C GLU A 735 -24.07 -20.88 9.25
N GLU A 736 -22.85 -20.77 9.81
CA GLU A 736 -22.59 -21.03 11.24
C GLU A 736 -22.01 -19.84 12.01
N ASP A 737 -21.66 -18.74 11.33
CA ASP A 737 -21.43 -17.43 11.93
C ASP A 737 -21.94 -16.36 10.95
N GLN A 738 -22.72 -15.40 11.43
CA GLN A 738 -23.24 -14.32 10.59
C GLN A 738 -22.07 -13.45 10.10
N SER A 739 -21.49 -13.70 8.91
CA SER A 739 -20.87 -12.68 8.03
C SER A 739 -20.06 -13.25 6.84
N THR A 740 -20.24 -12.57 5.70
CA THR A 740 -19.44 -12.45 4.46
C THR A 740 -19.60 -13.44 3.29
N GLU A 741 -20.47 -13.08 2.33
CA GLU A 741 -20.48 -13.51 0.92
C GLU A 741 -20.30 -12.35 -0.05
N GLY A 742 -19.30 -12.51 -0.92
CA GLY A 742 -19.12 -11.80 -2.18
C GLY A 742 -18.03 -12.50 -2.99
N GLU A 743 -18.41 -13.21 -4.05
CA GLU A 743 -17.48 -13.87 -4.98
C GLU A 743 -16.56 -12.83 -5.64
N GLU A 744 -15.29 -12.79 -5.23
CA GLU A 744 -14.27 -11.92 -5.80
C GLU A 744 -13.55 -12.58 -7.00
N ASP A 745 -13.59 -11.89 -8.14
CA ASP A 745 -12.65 -12.08 -9.26
C ASP A 745 -11.23 -11.68 -8.80
N GLY A 746 -10.49 -12.66 -8.26
CA GLY A 746 -9.21 -12.44 -7.57
C GLY A 746 -8.08 -11.82 -8.41
N GLU A 747 -7.81 -10.54 -8.19
CA GLU A 747 -6.54 -9.87 -8.51
C GLU A 747 -5.60 -9.91 -7.29
N THR A 748 -4.97 -11.05 -6.98
CA THR A 748 -4.11 -11.12 -5.78
C THR A 748 -2.68 -10.74 -6.09
N PHE A 749 -2.20 -9.62 -5.54
CA PHE A 749 -0.81 -9.14 -5.44
C PHE A 749 0.16 -10.13 -4.75
N GLU A 750 1.47 -9.99 -4.99
CA GLU A 750 2.53 -10.73 -4.29
C GLU A 750 3.40 -9.75 -3.50
N GLU A 751 3.72 -10.12 -2.26
CA GLU A 751 4.60 -9.38 -1.37
C GLU A 751 5.93 -10.11 -1.15
N VAL A 752 6.97 -9.29 -1.15
CA VAL A 752 8.20 -9.48 -0.38
C VAL A 752 7.81 -9.55 1.10
N GLN A 753 8.23 -10.63 1.76
CA GLN A 753 7.93 -10.96 3.15
C GLN A 753 8.50 -9.93 4.14
N GLU A 754 7.63 -9.12 4.76
CA GLU A 754 7.88 -8.44 6.03
C GLU A 754 6.55 -8.37 6.81
N ILE A 755 6.56 -8.61 8.12
CA ILE A 755 5.42 -9.20 8.85
C ILE A 755 4.96 -8.27 9.98
N THR A 756 3.65 -8.14 10.21
CA THR A 756 3.10 -7.22 11.24
C THR A 756 2.44 -7.88 12.46
N SER A 757 2.25 -7.07 13.52
CA SER A 757 1.85 -7.38 14.89
C SER A 757 0.36 -7.62 15.02
N LEU A 758 -0.03 -8.57 15.87
CA LEU A 758 -1.33 -8.56 16.55
C LEU A 758 -1.10 -8.27 18.03
N GLU A 759 -1.79 -7.27 18.59
CA GLU A 759 -1.93 -7.07 20.03
C GLU A 759 -3.18 -7.80 20.52
N MET A 760 -3.05 -8.66 21.54
CA MET A 760 -4.18 -9.34 22.18
C MET A 760 -4.15 -9.17 23.69
N VAL A 761 -5.32 -8.90 24.29
CA VAL A 761 -5.54 -8.92 25.74
C VAL A 761 -5.73 -10.37 26.18
N SER A 762 -5.17 -10.73 27.35
CA SER A 762 -5.22 -12.04 28.02
C SER A 762 -6.26 -13.03 27.44
N PRO A 763 -5.82 -14.11 26.77
CA PRO A 763 -6.75 -14.98 26.06
C PRO A 763 -7.64 -15.75 27.05
N HIS A 764 -8.96 -15.68 26.87
CA HIS A 764 -9.91 -16.42 27.71
C HIS A 764 -9.69 -17.93 27.61
N LEU A 765 -9.48 -18.57 28.78
CA LEU A 765 -9.25 -20.02 28.93
C LEU A 765 -10.54 -20.85 29.04
N ASN A 766 -11.71 -20.27 28.71
CA ASN A 766 -12.98 -20.97 28.87
C ASN A 766 -13.10 -22.16 27.91
N PRO A 767 -13.60 -23.32 28.38
CA PRO A 767 -13.80 -24.49 27.54
C PRO A 767 -14.83 -24.19 26.46
N ARG A 768 -14.54 -24.64 25.24
CA ARG A 768 -15.41 -24.40 24.07
C ARG A 768 -16.65 -25.29 24.12
N PRO A 769 -17.86 -24.74 23.85
CA PRO A 769 -19.06 -25.56 23.72
C PRO A 769 -18.95 -26.52 22.53
N PRO A 770 -19.66 -27.65 22.55
CA PRO A 770 -19.64 -28.61 21.44
C PRO A 770 -20.24 -28.02 20.16
N ALA A 771 -19.50 -28.12 19.05
CA ALA A 771 -20.00 -27.80 17.71
C ALA A 771 -20.96 -28.87 17.22
N ALA A 772 -22.00 -28.47 16.47
CA ALA A 772 -23.12 -29.36 16.20
C ALA A 772 -22.85 -30.46 15.14
N LYS A 773 -21.77 -30.40 14.32
CA LYS A 773 -21.58 -31.32 13.18
C LYS A 773 -20.20 -31.29 12.49
N SER A 774 -19.09 -31.39 13.23
CA SER A 774 -17.76 -31.43 12.61
C SER A 774 -17.33 -32.85 12.22
N ASP A 775 -16.65 -32.98 11.08
CA ASP A 775 -16.25 -34.28 10.51
C ASP A 775 -14.76 -34.35 10.13
N TYR A 776 -13.94 -33.43 10.61
CA TYR A 776 -12.50 -33.42 10.33
C TYR A 776 -11.74 -34.67 10.82
N ASP A 777 -10.58 -34.92 10.20
CA ASP A 777 -9.62 -35.98 10.55
C ASP A 777 -8.84 -35.63 11.82
N VAL A 778 -9.26 -36.22 12.94
CA VAL A 778 -8.68 -35.96 14.27
C VAL A 778 -7.18 -36.28 14.28
N ASP A 779 -6.76 -37.43 13.76
CA ASP A 779 -5.36 -37.88 13.85
C ASP A 779 -4.45 -36.99 12.99
N TYR A 780 -4.95 -36.57 11.82
CA TYR A 780 -4.26 -35.58 11.00
C TYR A 780 -4.09 -34.25 11.73
N TYR A 781 -5.15 -33.70 12.33
CA TYR A 781 -5.08 -32.39 12.98
C TYR A 781 -4.33 -32.40 14.32
N VAL A 782 -4.32 -33.52 15.04
CA VAL A 782 -3.41 -33.73 16.19
C VAL A 782 -1.95 -33.73 15.71
N LYS A 783 -1.65 -34.37 14.58
CA LYS A 783 -0.31 -34.32 14.00
C LYS A 783 0.06 -32.89 13.58
N VAL A 784 -0.85 -32.18 12.93
CA VAL A 784 -0.66 -30.76 12.53
C VAL A 784 -0.40 -29.88 13.75
N LEU A 785 -1.17 -30.04 14.83
CA LEU A 785 -0.95 -29.34 16.11
C LEU A 785 0.51 -29.51 16.56
N HIS A 786 1.01 -30.74 16.60
CA HIS A 786 2.37 -31.03 17.03
C HIS A 786 3.44 -30.49 16.08
N THR A 787 3.33 -30.77 14.78
CA THR A 787 4.39 -30.47 13.82
C THR A 787 4.48 -28.99 13.49
N SER A 788 3.35 -28.28 13.46
CA SER A 788 3.26 -26.92 12.95
C SER A 788 3.20 -25.86 14.06
N PHE A 789 2.59 -26.18 15.20
CA PHE A 789 2.30 -25.21 16.27
C PHE A 789 3.08 -25.48 17.55
N VAL A 790 2.94 -26.67 18.16
CA VAL A 790 3.67 -27.03 19.40
C VAL A 790 5.18 -26.93 19.21
N SER A 791 5.69 -27.35 18.05
CA SER A 791 7.12 -27.28 17.69
C SER A 791 7.73 -25.88 17.79
N ARG A 792 6.92 -24.81 17.70
CA ARG A 792 7.36 -23.41 17.83
C ARG A 792 7.77 -23.05 19.25
N LEU A 793 7.29 -23.77 20.25
CA LEU A 793 7.65 -23.56 21.65
C LEU A 793 8.93 -24.31 22.06
N ARG A 794 9.48 -25.14 21.17
CA ARG A 794 10.66 -25.97 21.47
C ARG A 794 11.87 -25.17 21.94
N LYS A 795 12.06 -23.97 21.40
CA LYS A 795 13.19 -23.09 21.78
C LYS A 795 13.04 -22.48 23.17
N ALA A 796 11.83 -22.48 23.74
CA ALA A 796 11.57 -21.89 25.05
C ALA A 796 11.94 -22.82 26.22
N PHE A 797 12.11 -24.12 26.00
CA PHE A 797 12.23 -25.13 27.07
C PHE A 797 13.41 -26.07 26.84
N SER A 798 13.84 -26.75 27.90
CA SER A 798 14.75 -27.90 27.77
C SER A 798 14.06 -29.03 26.99
N GLY A 799 14.84 -29.94 26.40
CA GLY A 799 14.26 -31.08 25.68
C GLY A 799 13.35 -31.94 26.56
N GLU A 800 13.74 -32.17 27.82
CA GLU A 800 12.95 -32.95 28.79
C GLU A 800 11.66 -32.24 29.18
N ASP A 801 11.74 -30.93 29.47
CA ASP A 801 10.58 -30.13 29.89
C ASP A 801 9.57 -29.99 28.75
N TYR A 802 10.06 -29.78 27.52
CA TYR A 802 9.22 -29.73 26.33
C TYR A 802 8.44 -31.04 26.14
N GLU A 803 9.11 -32.19 26.22
CA GLU A 803 8.45 -33.49 26.08
C GLU A 803 7.48 -33.78 27.23
N GLN A 804 7.78 -33.33 28.46
CA GLN A 804 6.88 -33.42 29.61
C GLN A 804 5.61 -32.58 29.39
N ILE A 805 5.76 -31.30 29.02
CA ILE A 805 4.63 -30.37 28.81
C ILE A 805 3.73 -30.85 27.69
N PHE A 806 4.29 -31.33 26.58
CA PHE A 806 3.52 -31.68 25.37
C PHE A 806 3.25 -33.18 25.21
N ARG A 807 3.37 -33.98 26.29
CA ARG A 807 3.02 -35.40 26.26
C ARG A 807 1.50 -35.60 26.01
N PRO A 808 1.05 -36.37 25.00
CA PRO A 808 -0.37 -36.49 24.64
C PRO A 808 -1.32 -37.14 25.68
N GLY A 809 -0.77 -37.73 26.76
CA GLY A 809 -1.54 -38.35 27.85
C GLY A 809 -1.63 -37.45 29.09
N ALA A 810 -2.71 -37.57 29.87
CA ALA A 810 -2.98 -36.71 31.03
C ALA A 810 -2.10 -36.98 32.26
N GLN A 811 -1.53 -38.19 32.38
CA GLN A 811 -0.68 -38.57 33.51
C GLN A 811 0.75 -38.07 33.33
N LEU A 812 1.26 -37.38 34.35
CA LEU A 812 2.69 -37.14 34.52
C LEU A 812 3.40 -38.48 34.73
N GLY A 813 4.58 -38.61 34.14
CA GLY A 813 5.45 -39.77 34.28
C GLY A 813 6.03 -39.85 35.67
N LEU A 814 6.41 -41.06 36.10
CA LEU A 814 6.93 -41.33 37.44
C LEU A 814 8.20 -40.51 37.80
N PHE A 815 8.91 -40.01 36.78
CA PHE A 815 10.15 -39.24 36.89
C PHE A 815 9.99 -37.77 36.45
N ASP A 816 8.77 -37.34 36.15
CA ASP A 816 8.49 -35.95 35.78
C ASP A 816 8.61 -35.05 37.02
N LYS A 817 9.19 -33.87 36.87
CA LYS A 817 9.20 -32.86 37.95
C LYS A 817 7.82 -32.19 38.08
N PRO A 818 7.47 -31.62 39.25
CA PRO A 818 6.28 -30.78 39.37
C PRO A 818 6.27 -29.67 38.31
N LEU A 819 5.12 -29.43 37.66
CA LEU A 819 5.02 -28.41 36.60
C LEU A 819 5.37 -27.00 37.11
N GLU A 820 5.10 -26.72 38.38
CA GLU A 820 5.50 -25.49 39.09
C GLU A 820 7.03 -25.24 39.09
N GLN A 821 7.83 -26.30 38.93
CA GLN A 821 9.29 -26.23 38.89
C GLN A 821 9.84 -26.22 37.45
N VAL A 822 8.99 -26.34 36.44
CA VAL A 822 9.35 -26.16 35.05
C VAL A 822 9.36 -24.67 34.76
N GLN A 823 10.41 -24.17 34.12
CA GLN A 823 10.49 -22.78 33.68
C GLN A 823 11.02 -22.71 32.24
N PRO A 824 10.64 -21.68 31.47
CA PRO A 824 11.33 -21.39 30.24
C PRO A 824 12.82 -21.17 30.48
N LEU A 825 13.65 -21.53 29.50
CA LEU A 825 15.07 -21.22 29.48
C LEU A 825 15.24 -19.74 29.15
N TRP A 826 15.30 -18.90 30.19
CA TRP A 826 15.39 -17.46 30.05
C TRP A 826 16.78 -17.01 29.61
N ILE A 827 16.82 -16.26 28.52
CA ILE A 827 17.97 -15.49 28.07
C ILE A 827 18.00 -14.20 28.91
N GLU A 828 19.14 -13.97 29.57
CA GLU A 828 19.40 -12.83 30.45
C GLU A 828 20.70 -12.13 30.06
N ALA A 829 20.88 -10.88 30.50
CA ALA A 829 22.17 -10.19 30.40
C ALA A 829 23.21 -10.88 31.30
N ALA A 830 24.47 -10.91 30.86
CA ALA A 830 25.60 -11.29 31.70
C ALA A 830 25.75 -10.23 32.82
N GLY A 831 25.62 -10.69 34.06
CA GLY A 831 25.69 -9.85 35.27
C GLY A 831 27.07 -9.29 35.56
#